data_AF-A0A7G2D4I4-F1
#
_entry.id   AF-A0A7G2D4I4-F1
#
_cell.length_a   1.000
_cell.length_b   1.000
_cell.length_c   1.000
_cell.angle_alpha   90.00
_cell.angle_beta   90.00
_cell.angle_gamma   90.00
#
_symmetry.space_group_name_H-M   'P 1'
#
loop_
_entity.id
_entity.type
_entity.pdbx_description
1 polymer ?
#
loop_
_entity_poly.entity_id
_entity_poly.type
_entity_poly.pdbx_seq_one_letter_code
_entity_poly.pdbx_strand_id
1 'polypeptide(L)'
;MKKVLATIMIVLMLIPAVGAGKIDGSVTFLSGASQSTKETREVSLALMALISARDDVNWDVTPDIEALVDELLKEQNEDGGWGHYFNEPSNVLDTAYAVIALTRAYPLMDVWKARDVKGAIDSGIDYLLASKEENGWGYIPGTPVSCYPTVVALWALGENGYTYNSRTVRDAIRYLESVNASSCEISNYEFLALRVIAYHSTGYPLGSDVADQLKDILLKETPETKERAMLTYALVLVSPIDLDVARALKMLENEGRSSDDIFYWMNTPSLMSQTEIISSTAFALMALSHPLKVTIPSEVTNPYTMPCRELKYMQNLDGGWGLVLNEPSNEKATYYALLGLEKCYPTNESINKALKWARNAFEKDALWVKENGRMSVGYYYALETLLHYGLLSEEEKVSAVELIRNAQLDYGLWGNTVLGPQPYETALAVKALLDLGVPANDPLIQAAKEWLLSISNGGWGTHVTTHHFSYMLKPDVLTTITVLEALENVATPEELEPHLQWLMDQRINGGWAYWKAYYIWQKNREYPGTPSVELTVRATDLLLRHGYNYTSETLDFVMNARDSGLIRNKPIETANAVLYLCRFQYIPPVSLNDVRAALDRDIFEVIAPDMDNESVAEIVNRLSDTFSGGFIAANGTGIGEGSYIVLSNFSGYSIRAYNPYLPFHIDGDNVTVGNVTVPLNKSVVLIPGKTPEGVVLFVFYEPENGEIAKEVFTTGFIKYIGGSAMVLVIENGRIEVIAVG
;
A
#
# COMPACT_ATOMS: atom_id res chain seq x y z
N MET A 1 35.28 -7.29 -27.48
CA MET A 1 34.54 -6.83 -26.29
C MET A 1 33.95 -5.44 -26.49
N LYS A 2 34.72 -4.33 -26.59
CA LYS A 2 34.19 -2.98 -26.92
C LYS A 2 33.25 -2.89 -28.15
N LYS A 3 33.47 -3.72 -29.18
CA LYS A 3 32.67 -3.70 -30.42
C LYS A 3 31.26 -4.30 -30.30
N VAL A 4 30.99 -5.17 -29.33
CA VAL A 4 29.67 -5.84 -29.21
C VAL A 4 28.66 -4.91 -28.53
N LEU A 5 29.03 -4.26 -27.42
CA LEU A 5 28.24 -3.18 -26.81
C LEU A 5 28.05 -1.98 -27.76
N ALA A 6 29.07 -1.60 -28.53
CA ALA A 6 28.97 -0.51 -29.50
C ALA A 6 27.99 -0.81 -30.65
N THR A 7 27.79 -2.09 -31.01
CA THR A 7 26.84 -2.49 -32.05
C THR A 7 25.40 -2.48 -31.53
N ILE A 8 25.21 -2.84 -30.25
CA ILE A 8 23.93 -2.68 -29.52
C ILE A 8 23.57 -1.18 -29.38
N MET A 9 24.56 -0.31 -29.12
CA MET A 9 24.40 1.15 -29.08
C MET A 9 23.92 1.77 -30.40
N ILE A 10 24.40 1.31 -31.57
CA ILE A 10 24.00 1.88 -32.87
C ILE A 10 22.54 1.53 -33.21
N VAL A 11 22.06 0.37 -32.75
CA VAL A 11 20.65 -0.04 -32.92
C VAL A 11 19.73 0.70 -31.95
N LEU A 12 20.20 1.03 -30.72
CA LEU A 12 19.44 1.80 -29.72
C LEU A 12 19.48 3.32 -29.94
N MET A 13 20.54 3.88 -30.53
CA MET A 13 20.63 5.30 -30.94
C MET A 13 19.71 5.66 -32.13
N LEU A 14 19.15 4.65 -32.81
CA LEU A 14 18.16 4.82 -33.88
C LEU A 14 16.71 4.82 -33.38
N ILE A 15 16.49 4.95 -32.08
CA ILE A 15 15.19 5.28 -31.50
C ILE A 15 15.19 6.79 -31.27
N PRO A 16 14.73 7.64 -32.22
CA PRO A 16 14.29 8.97 -31.83
C PRO A 16 13.18 8.80 -30.80
N ALA A 17 13.19 9.66 -29.78
CA ALA A 17 11.98 10.04 -29.06
C ALA A 17 10.83 10.12 -30.08
N VAL A 18 9.70 9.45 -29.78
CA VAL A 18 8.46 9.59 -30.55
C VAL A 18 8.33 11.07 -30.90
N GLY A 19 8.26 11.39 -32.20
CA GLY A 19 8.39 12.76 -32.64
C GLY A 19 7.27 13.59 -32.02
N ALA A 20 7.58 14.47 -31.06
CA ALA A 20 6.61 15.27 -30.32
C ALA A 20 5.58 15.94 -31.26
N GLY A 21 6.04 16.43 -32.44
CA GLY A 21 5.16 17.02 -33.45
C GLY A 21 4.12 16.10 -34.08
N LYS A 22 4.26 14.77 -33.99
CA LYS A 22 3.26 13.80 -34.48
C LYS A 22 2.13 13.60 -33.47
N ILE A 23 2.46 13.51 -32.18
CA ILE A 23 1.46 13.47 -31.10
C ILE A 23 0.67 14.78 -31.12
N ASP A 24 1.37 15.92 -31.18
CA ASP A 24 0.75 17.25 -31.26
C ASP A 24 -0.25 17.35 -32.42
N GLY A 25 0.14 16.89 -33.62
CA GLY A 25 -0.71 16.92 -34.80
C GLY A 25 -1.91 15.98 -34.73
N SER A 26 -1.82 14.87 -33.99
CA SER A 26 -2.93 13.94 -33.78
C SER A 26 -3.91 14.43 -32.72
N VAL A 27 -3.42 15.06 -31.65
CA VAL A 27 -4.28 15.75 -30.68
C VAL A 27 -5.06 16.86 -31.38
N THR A 28 -4.37 17.69 -32.18
CA THR A 28 -5.01 18.76 -32.97
C THR A 28 -6.09 18.22 -33.90
N PHE A 29 -5.86 17.08 -34.56
CA PHE A 29 -6.84 16.43 -35.41
C PHE A 29 -8.08 15.95 -34.60
N LEU A 30 -7.88 15.33 -33.44
CA LEU A 30 -8.95 14.74 -32.63
C LEU A 30 -9.72 15.76 -31.78
N SER A 31 -9.13 16.90 -31.41
CA SER A 31 -9.84 17.98 -30.70
C SER A 31 -11.07 18.49 -31.48
N GLY A 32 -11.06 18.37 -32.82
CA GLY A 32 -12.21 18.69 -33.70
C GLY A 32 -13.22 17.56 -33.92
N ALA A 33 -13.09 16.42 -33.23
CA ALA A 33 -13.91 15.23 -33.49
C ALA A 33 -15.42 15.48 -33.35
N SER A 34 -15.87 16.16 -32.29
CA SER A 34 -17.31 16.46 -32.07
C SER A 34 -17.96 17.35 -33.15
N GLN A 35 -17.13 18.07 -33.92
CA GLN A 35 -17.58 18.89 -35.04
C GLN A 35 -17.59 18.11 -36.37
N SER A 36 -16.78 17.06 -36.47
CA SER A 36 -16.56 16.30 -37.70
C SER A 36 -17.37 15.01 -37.77
N THR A 37 -17.76 14.44 -36.64
CA THR A 37 -18.62 13.26 -36.54
C THR A 37 -19.71 13.44 -35.49
N LYS A 38 -20.80 12.69 -35.66
CA LYS A 38 -21.89 12.54 -34.69
C LYS A 38 -22.09 11.07 -34.26
N GLU A 39 -21.16 10.20 -34.62
CA GLU A 39 -21.17 8.81 -34.17
C GLU A 39 -20.66 8.72 -32.74
N THR A 40 -21.48 8.19 -31.83
CA THR A 40 -21.13 8.09 -30.40
C THR A 40 -19.83 7.29 -30.20
N ARG A 41 -19.62 6.21 -30.95
CA ARG A 41 -18.37 5.43 -30.97
C ARG A 41 -17.14 6.29 -31.27
N GLU A 42 -17.19 7.14 -32.30
CA GLU A 42 -16.04 7.93 -32.72
C GLU A 42 -15.74 9.07 -31.74
N VAL A 43 -16.78 9.72 -31.20
CA VAL A 43 -16.65 10.71 -30.11
C VAL A 43 -15.99 10.09 -28.89
N SER A 44 -16.42 8.88 -28.51
CA SER A 44 -15.86 8.13 -27.39
C SER A 44 -14.39 7.78 -27.59
N LEU A 45 -14.01 7.31 -28.78
CA LEU A 45 -12.62 6.98 -29.12
C LEU A 45 -11.72 8.22 -29.13
N ALA A 46 -12.20 9.34 -29.69
CA ALA A 46 -11.47 10.60 -29.65
C ALA A 46 -11.24 11.06 -28.20
N LEU A 47 -12.26 10.98 -27.34
CA LEU A 47 -12.15 11.33 -25.93
C LEU A 47 -11.11 10.46 -25.21
N MET A 48 -11.14 9.14 -25.39
CA MET A 48 -10.15 8.22 -24.80
C MET A 48 -8.71 8.54 -25.25
N ALA A 49 -8.54 8.91 -26.51
CA ALA A 49 -7.24 9.23 -27.08
C ALA A 49 -6.69 10.57 -26.57
N LEU A 50 -7.51 11.62 -26.51
CA LEU A 50 -7.13 12.91 -25.94
C LEU A 50 -6.75 12.81 -24.46
N ILE A 51 -7.48 12.00 -23.68
CA ILE A 51 -7.14 11.73 -22.28
C ILE A 51 -5.77 11.05 -22.17
N SER A 52 -5.47 10.11 -23.07
CA SER A 52 -4.20 9.37 -23.06
C SER A 52 -3.01 10.27 -23.39
N ALA A 53 -3.18 11.23 -24.31
CA ALA A 53 -2.14 12.14 -24.79
C ALA A 53 -2.04 13.46 -24.00
N ARG A 54 -2.87 13.67 -22.98
CA ARG A 54 -2.99 14.95 -22.26
C ARG A 54 -1.64 15.47 -21.73
N ASP A 55 -0.82 14.58 -21.19
CA ASP A 55 0.46 14.91 -20.57
C ASP A 55 1.63 14.91 -21.58
N ASP A 56 1.39 14.47 -22.83
CA ASP A 56 2.41 14.38 -23.88
C ASP A 56 2.50 15.66 -24.73
N VAL A 57 1.53 16.56 -24.59
CA VAL A 57 1.45 17.82 -25.34
C VAL A 57 1.75 19.03 -24.47
N ASN A 58 2.22 20.11 -25.11
CA ASN A 58 2.68 21.32 -24.39
C ASN A 58 1.58 22.36 -24.11
N TRP A 59 0.31 22.05 -24.38
CA TRP A 59 -0.83 22.94 -24.14
C TRP A 59 -1.94 22.21 -23.38
N ASP A 60 -2.89 22.98 -22.85
CA ASP A 60 -4.02 22.42 -22.11
C ASP A 60 -5.11 21.89 -23.06
N VAL A 61 -5.24 20.56 -23.13
CA VAL A 61 -6.28 19.84 -23.90
C VAL A 61 -7.58 19.67 -23.09
N THR A 62 -7.59 20.04 -21.81
CA THR A 62 -8.77 19.84 -20.93
C THR A 62 -10.07 20.43 -21.51
N PRO A 63 -10.08 21.62 -22.16
CA PRO A 63 -11.30 22.14 -22.78
C PRO A 63 -11.88 21.26 -23.89
N ASP A 64 -11.03 20.61 -24.70
CA ASP A 64 -11.47 19.70 -25.77
C ASP A 64 -12.04 18.40 -25.19
N ILE A 65 -11.43 17.91 -24.10
CA ILE A 65 -11.92 16.75 -23.33
C ILE A 65 -13.30 17.06 -22.74
N GLU A 66 -13.46 18.21 -22.09
CA GLU A 66 -14.74 18.65 -21.51
C GLU A 66 -15.84 18.79 -22.58
N ALA A 67 -15.49 19.30 -23.77
CA ALA A 67 -16.44 19.43 -24.87
C ALA A 67 -16.96 18.07 -25.38
N LEU A 68 -16.09 17.05 -25.45
CA LEU A 68 -16.49 15.69 -25.83
C LEU A 68 -17.32 15.01 -24.72
N VAL A 69 -16.97 15.25 -23.45
CA VAL A 69 -17.77 14.78 -22.30
C VAL A 69 -19.17 15.37 -22.34
N ASP A 70 -19.29 16.68 -22.55
CA ASP A 70 -20.59 17.36 -22.63
C ASP A 70 -21.45 16.84 -23.79
N GLU A 71 -20.86 16.49 -24.94
CA GLU A 71 -21.59 15.87 -26.05
C GLU A 71 -22.11 14.49 -25.65
N LEU A 72 -21.28 13.61 -25.06
CA LEU A 72 -21.72 12.28 -24.61
C LEU A 72 -22.81 12.35 -23.54
N LEU A 73 -22.71 13.28 -22.58
CA LEU A 73 -23.74 13.48 -21.55
C LEU A 73 -25.08 13.92 -22.15
N LYS A 74 -25.03 14.75 -23.19
CA LYS A 74 -26.23 15.23 -23.89
C LYS A 74 -26.88 14.14 -24.75
N GLU A 75 -26.08 13.21 -25.27
CA GLU A 75 -26.55 12.15 -26.17
C GLU A 75 -27.10 10.90 -25.46
N GLN A 76 -26.97 10.81 -24.14
CA GLN A 76 -27.50 9.67 -23.38
C GLN A 76 -29.02 9.62 -23.43
N ASN A 77 -29.58 8.45 -23.75
CA ASN A 77 -31.02 8.20 -23.77
C ASN A 77 -31.59 8.02 -22.35
N GLU A 78 -32.91 8.14 -22.20
CA GLU A 78 -33.59 7.98 -20.91
C GLU A 78 -33.44 6.58 -20.29
N ASP A 79 -33.12 5.56 -21.10
CA ASP A 79 -32.84 4.19 -20.65
C ASP A 79 -31.41 3.99 -20.13
N GLY A 80 -30.59 5.04 -20.11
CA GLY A 80 -29.21 5.04 -19.66
C GLY A 80 -28.20 4.60 -20.72
N GLY A 81 -28.64 4.13 -21.88
CA GLY A 81 -27.76 3.74 -22.98
C GLY A 81 -27.50 4.86 -24.00
N TRP A 82 -26.69 4.52 -25.00
CA TRP A 82 -26.42 5.37 -26.18
C TRP A 82 -26.71 4.60 -27.47
N GLY A 83 -27.26 5.34 -28.45
CA GLY A 83 -27.45 4.87 -29.82
C GLY A 83 -26.22 5.14 -30.69
N HIS A 84 -26.31 4.79 -31.98
CA HIS A 84 -25.22 5.06 -32.91
C HIS A 84 -25.11 6.56 -33.24
N TYR A 85 -26.26 7.23 -33.37
CA TYR A 85 -26.39 8.68 -33.43
C TYR A 85 -27.33 9.21 -32.33
N PHE A 86 -27.28 10.52 -32.09
CA PHE A 86 -28.23 11.20 -31.20
C PHE A 86 -29.71 10.89 -31.57
N ASN A 87 -30.53 10.59 -30.54
CA ASN A 87 -31.94 10.16 -30.65
C ASN A 87 -32.18 8.79 -31.32
N GLU A 88 -31.15 8.00 -31.60
CA GLU A 88 -31.35 6.61 -32.00
C GLU A 88 -31.51 5.68 -30.79
N PRO A 89 -32.18 4.53 -30.94
CA PRO A 89 -32.31 3.55 -29.86
C PRO A 89 -30.95 3.12 -29.31
N SER A 90 -30.87 2.97 -27.99
CA SER A 90 -29.68 2.50 -27.31
C SER A 90 -29.24 1.12 -27.81
N ASN A 91 -27.94 0.91 -27.91
CA ASN A 91 -27.34 -0.36 -28.29
C ASN A 91 -26.09 -0.66 -27.45
N VAL A 92 -25.68 -1.93 -27.41
CA VAL A 92 -24.60 -2.38 -26.51
C VAL A 92 -23.24 -1.80 -26.90
N LEU A 93 -22.95 -1.68 -28.20
CA LEU A 93 -21.64 -1.22 -28.68
C LEU A 93 -21.38 0.24 -28.33
N ASP A 94 -22.29 1.12 -28.74
CA ASP A 94 -22.12 2.57 -28.52
C ASP A 94 -22.20 2.91 -27.02
N THR A 95 -23.09 2.23 -26.27
CA THR A 95 -23.14 2.37 -24.80
C THR A 95 -21.82 1.95 -24.16
N ALA A 96 -21.23 0.82 -24.57
CA ALA A 96 -19.97 0.36 -23.99
C ALA A 96 -18.83 1.35 -24.27
N TYR A 97 -18.71 1.87 -25.50
CA TYR A 97 -17.71 2.88 -25.83
C TYR A 97 -17.89 4.18 -25.04
N ALA A 98 -19.13 4.68 -24.93
CA ALA A 98 -19.43 5.89 -24.16
C ALA A 98 -19.08 5.70 -22.67
N VAL A 99 -19.43 4.56 -22.09
CA VAL A 99 -19.10 4.22 -20.70
C VAL A 99 -17.59 4.18 -20.48
N ILE A 100 -16.80 3.54 -21.36
CA ILE A 100 -15.33 3.52 -21.25
C ILE A 100 -14.78 4.94 -21.27
N ALA A 101 -15.20 5.76 -22.24
CA ALA A 101 -14.69 7.10 -22.42
C ALA A 101 -15.01 8.02 -21.22
N LEU A 102 -16.26 7.99 -20.73
CA LEU A 102 -16.68 8.73 -19.55
C LEU A 102 -15.96 8.26 -18.28
N THR A 103 -15.73 6.95 -18.14
CA THR A 103 -14.98 6.39 -17.00
C THR A 103 -13.56 6.93 -16.94
N ARG A 104 -12.88 7.04 -18.08
CA ARG A 104 -11.54 7.62 -18.17
C ARG A 104 -11.53 9.14 -17.97
N ALA A 105 -12.61 9.83 -18.32
CA ALA A 105 -12.75 11.28 -18.15
C ALA A 105 -13.09 11.68 -16.70
N TYR A 106 -13.85 10.85 -15.97
CA TYR A 106 -14.32 11.10 -14.61
C TYR A 106 -13.30 11.73 -13.65
N PRO A 107 -12.05 11.22 -13.50
CA PRO A 107 -11.08 11.78 -12.56
C PRO A 107 -10.56 13.17 -12.96
N LEU A 108 -10.81 13.62 -14.19
CA LEU A 108 -10.36 14.91 -14.71
C LEU A 108 -11.39 16.02 -14.52
N MET A 109 -12.63 15.66 -14.16
CA MET A 109 -13.76 16.58 -14.10
C MET A 109 -13.82 17.34 -12.77
N ASP A 110 -14.38 18.56 -12.80
CA ASP A 110 -14.72 19.28 -11.57
C ASP A 110 -15.79 18.54 -10.75
N VAL A 111 -15.97 18.95 -9.49
CA VAL A 111 -16.87 18.25 -8.54
C VAL A 111 -18.32 18.13 -9.04
N TRP A 112 -18.81 19.10 -9.82
CA TRP A 112 -20.19 19.09 -10.32
C TRP A 112 -20.31 18.21 -11.56
N LYS A 113 -19.41 18.41 -12.52
CA LYS A 113 -19.36 17.62 -13.75
C LYS A 113 -19.06 16.15 -13.47
N ALA A 114 -18.16 15.86 -12.53
CA ALA A 114 -17.86 14.50 -12.09
C ALA A 114 -19.11 13.78 -11.56
N ARG A 115 -20.03 14.49 -10.88
CA ARG A 115 -21.30 13.91 -10.44
C ARG A 115 -22.17 13.50 -11.62
N ASP A 116 -22.31 14.37 -12.61
CA ASP A 116 -23.12 14.10 -13.81
C ASP A 116 -22.53 12.93 -14.62
N VAL A 117 -21.20 12.96 -14.82
CA VAL A 117 -20.45 11.86 -15.45
C VAL A 117 -20.62 10.55 -14.69
N LYS A 118 -20.55 10.56 -13.36
CA LYS A 118 -20.78 9.34 -12.56
C LYS A 118 -22.18 8.79 -12.75
N GLY A 119 -23.20 9.65 -12.73
CA GLY A 119 -24.59 9.25 -12.95
C GLY A 119 -24.82 8.65 -14.35
N ALA A 120 -24.17 9.23 -15.37
CA ALA A 120 -24.21 8.71 -16.73
C ALA A 120 -23.52 7.33 -16.84
N ILE A 121 -22.34 7.17 -16.23
CA ILE A 121 -21.62 5.90 -16.17
C ILE A 121 -22.47 4.82 -15.50
N ASP A 122 -23.06 5.11 -14.34
CA ASP A 122 -23.87 4.14 -13.59
C ASP A 122 -25.08 3.68 -14.41
N SER A 123 -25.79 4.61 -15.05
CA SER A 123 -26.94 4.30 -15.91
C SER A 123 -26.53 3.47 -17.14
N GLY A 124 -25.36 3.76 -17.73
CA GLY A 124 -24.81 2.99 -18.85
C GLY A 124 -24.41 1.57 -18.47
N ILE A 125 -23.81 1.38 -17.28
CA ILE A 125 -23.50 0.04 -16.75
C ILE A 125 -24.79 -0.74 -16.49
N ASP A 126 -25.79 -0.10 -15.88
CA ASP A 126 -27.09 -0.72 -15.64
C ASP A 126 -27.75 -1.17 -16.97
N TYR A 127 -27.67 -0.34 -18.01
CA TYR A 127 -28.11 -0.70 -19.35
C TYR A 127 -27.36 -1.93 -19.89
N LEU A 128 -26.02 -1.95 -19.81
CA LEU A 128 -25.22 -3.09 -20.27
C LEU A 128 -25.57 -4.37 -19.51
N LEU A 129 -25.71 -4.32 -18.18
CA LEU A 129 -26.06 -5.48 -17.37
C LEU A 129 -27.48 -5.97 -17.65
N ALA A 130 -28.44 -5.07 -17.86
CA ALA A 130 -29.81 -5.41 -18.22
C ALA A 130 -29.92 -5.99 -19.64
N SER A 131 -29.03 -5.59 -20.54
CA SER A 131 -28.95 -6.06 -21.93
C SER A 131 -28.24 -7.40 -22.10
N LYS A 132 -27.73 -7.98 -21.01
CA LYS A 132 -26.99 -9.24 -21.04
C LYS A 132 -27.92 -10.43 -21.25
N GLU A 133 -27.60 -11.24 -22.25
CA GLU A 133 -28.21 -12.56 -22.48
C GLU A 133 -27.44 -13.66 -21.71
N GLU A 134 -27.77 -14.93 -21.93
CA GLU A 134 -27.23 -16.06 -21.13
C GLU A 134 -25.70 -16.00 -20.97
N ASN A 135 -24.96 -15.96 -22.09
CA ASN A 135 -23.50 -16.05 -22.11
C ASN A 135 -22.80 -14.83 -22.71
N GLY A 136 -23.49 -13.72 -22.99
CA GLY A 136 -22.88 -12.54 -23.61
C GLY A 136 -23.91 -11.51 -24.04
N TRP A 137 -23.56 -10.69 -25.03
CA TRP A 137 -24.40 -9.60 -25.54
C TRP A 137 -24.64 -9.70 -27.05
N GLY A 138 -25.86 -9.37 -27.47
CA GLY A 138 -26.18 -9.01 -28.85
C GLY A 138 -25.99 -7.50 -29.10
N TYR A 139 -26.30 -7.03 -30.30
CA TYR A 139 -26.17 -5.60 -30.64
C TYR A 139 -27.17 -4.73 -29.87
N ILE A 140 -28.40 -5.22 -29.72
CA ILE A 140 -29.48 -4.57 -28.96
C ILE A 140 -30.11 -5.59 -28.00
N PRO A 141 -30.79 -5.15 -26.92
CA PRO A 141 -31.42 -6.05 -25.95
C PRO A 141 -32.36 -7.05 -26.60
N GLY A 142 -32.30 -8.33 -26.21
CA GLY A 142 -33.14 -9.39 -26.76
C GLY A 142 -32.69 -9.97 -28.10
N THR A 143 -31.52 -9.59 -28.62
CA THR A 143 -30.92 -10.21 -29.82
C THR A 143 -29.91 -11.30 -29.48
N PRO A 144 -29.66 -12.27 -30.38
CA PRO A 144 -28.69 -13.33 -30.13
C PRO A 144 -27.30 -12.79 -29.79
N VAL A 145 -26.59 -13.52 -28.93
CA VAL A 145 -25.22 -13.18 -28.52
C VAL A 145 -24.31 -13.15 -29.75
N SER A 146 -23.50 -12.09 -29.83
CA SER A 146 -22.54 -11.81 -30.90
C SER A 146 -21.16 -11.53 -30.30
N CYS A 147 -20.07 -11.81 -31.04
CA CYS A 147 -18.71 -11.64 -30.52
C CYS A 147 -18.36 -10.17 -30.27
N TYR A 148 -18.74 -9.26 -31.18
CA TYR A 148 -18.25 -7.88 -31.16
C TYR A 148 -18.89 -7.06 -30.02
N PRO A 149 -20.23 -7.05 -29.84
CA PRO A 149 -20.83 -6.43 -28.67
C PRO A 149 -20.33 -7.04 -27.35
N THR A 150 -20.10 -8.35 -27.32
CA THR A 150 -19.62 -9.04 -26.10
C THR A 150 -18.22 -8.59 -25.69
N VAL A 151 -17.28 -8.48 -26.63
CA VAL A 151 -15.89 -8.10 -26.30
C VAL A 151 -15.79 -6.64 -25.84
N VAL A 152 -16.55 -5.73 -26.44
CA VAL A 152 -16.54 -4.31 -26.04
C VAL A 152 -17.29 -4.11 -24.72
N ALA A 153 -18.41 -4.81 -24.49
CA ALA A 153 -19.10 -4.80 -23.20
C ALA A 153 -18.18 -5.30 -22.07
N LEU A 154 -17.37 -6.34 -22.31
CA LEU A 154 -16.36 -6.79 -21.36
C LEU A 154 -15.30 -5.72 -21.06
N TRP A 155 -14.83 -5.00 -22.09
CA TRP A 155 -13.90 -3.88 -21.89
C TRP A 155 -14.52 -2.80 -20.98
N ALA A 156 -15.76 -2.38 -21.26
CA ALA A 156 -16.47 -1.38 -20.45
C ALA A 156 -16.66 -1.81 -19.00
N LEU A 157 -17.04 -3.07 -18.77
CA LEU A 157 -17.18 -3.63 -17.42
C LEU A 157 -15.83 -3.73 -16.69
N GLY A 158 -14.76 -4.12 -17.40
CA GLY A 158 -13.40 -4.19 -16.84
C GLY A 158 -12.91 -2.83 -16.33
N GLU A 159 -13.06 -1.77 -17.14
CA GLU A 159 -12.70 -0.39 -16.75
C GLU A 159 -13.51 0.12 -15.55
N ASN A 160 -14.67 -0.49 -15.28
CA ASN A 160 -15.57 -0.17 -14.16
C ASN A 160 -15.49 -1.17 -12.99
N GLY A 161 -14.38 -1.89 -12.87
CA GLY A 161 -14.05 -2.71 -11.69
C GLY A 161 -14.63 -4.13 -11.69
N TYR A 162 -15.25 -4.58 -12.78
CA TYR A 162 -15.65 -5.97 -12.92
C TYR A 162 -14.46 -6.83 -13.35
N THR A 163 -14.06 -7.76 -12.49
CA THR A 163 -12.92 -8.64 -12.76
C THR A 163 -13.36 -9.98 -13.36
N TYR A 164 -12.42 -10.78 -13.83
CA TYR A 164 -12.68 -12.16 -14.26
C TYR A 164 -13.25 -13.07 -13.14
N ASN A 165 -13.35 -12.62 -11.88
CA ASN A 165 -14.07 -13.34 -10.82
C ASN A 165 -15.58 -13.07 -10.84
N SER A 166 -16.01 -11.95 -11.41
CA SER A 166 -17.42 -11.60 -11.59
C SER A 166 -18.12 -12.64 -12.47
N ARG A 167 -19.28 -13.14 -12.04
CA ARG A 167 -20.02 -14.18 -12.78
C ARG A 167 -20.32 -13.74 -14.22
N THR A 168 -20.79 -12.51 -14.38
CA THR A 168 -21.09 -11.90 -15.68
C THR A 168 -19.89 -11.93 -16.64
N VAL A 169 -18.71 -11.54 -16.16
CA VAL A 169 -17.47 -11.52 -16.95
C VAL A 169 -17.04 -12.94 -17.30
N ARG A 170 -17.11 -13.89 -16.36
CA ARG A 170 -16.74 -15.30 -16.60
C ARG A 170 -17.59 -15.96 -17.68
N ASP A 171 -18.88 -15.72 -17.68
CA ASP A 171 -19.79 -16.34 -18.66
C ASP A 171 -19.51 -15.78 -20.07
N ALA A 172 -19.25 -14.48 -20.19
CA ALA A 172 -18.87 -13.82 -21.44
C ALA A 172 -17.49 -14.25 -21.96
N ILE A 173 -16.49 -14.37 -21.09
CA ILE A 173 -15.17 -14.90 -21.48
C ILE A 173 -15.32 -16.34 -21.98
N ARG A 174 -16.10 -17.18 -21.30
CA ARG A 174 -16.35 -18.57 -21.74
C ARG A 174 -16.97 -18.63 -23.13
N TYR A 175 -17.90 -17.72 -23.43
CA TYR A 175 -18.46 -17.59 -24.78
C TYR A 175 -17.37 -17.20 -25.79
N LEU A 176 -16.60 -16.14 -25.53
CA LEU A 176 -15.56 -15.66 -26.45
C LEU A 176 -14.48 -16.73 -26.72
N GLU A 177 -14.11 -17.53 -25.73
CA GLU A 177 -13.18 -18.66 -25.90
C GLU A 177 -13.77 -19.84 -26.69
N SER A 178 -15.11 -19.93 -26.78
CA SER A 178 -15.80 -20.93 -27.60
C SER A 178 -16.02 -20.50 -29.06
N VAL A 179 -15.91 -19.20 -29.33
CA VAL A 179 -16.13 -18.62 -30.67
C VAL A 179 -14.87 -18.78 -31.52
N ASN A 180 -15.04 -19.23 -32.76
CA ASN A 180 -13.96 -19.21 -33.74
C ASN A 180 -13.77 -17.78 -34.25
N ALA A 181 -12.54 -17.25 -34.25
CA ALA A 181 -12.25 -15.87 -34.66
C ALA A 181 -12.82 -15.54 -36.06
N SER A 182 -12.78 -16.49 -36.99
CA SER A 182 -13.30 -16.31 -38.36
C SER A 182 -14.82 -16.26 -38.48
N SER A 183 -15.55 -16.54 -37.39
CA SER A 183 -17.01 -16.43 -37.32
C SER A 183 -17.48 -15.11 -36.72
N CYS A 184 -16.55 -14.25 -36.32
CA CYS A 184 -16.83 -12.93 -35.76
C CYS A 184 -17.20 -11.94 -36.88
N GLU A 185 -18.06 -10.96 -36.58
CA GLU A 185 -18.51 -9.96 -37.57
C GLU A 185 -17.43 -8.92 -37.93
N ILE A 186 -16.38 -8.84 -37.10
CA ILE A 186 -15.20 -7.99 -37.29
C ILE A 186 -14.00 -8.83 -37.76
N SER A 187 -12.95 -8.17 -38.23
CA SER A 187 -11.77 -8.89 -38.72
C SER A 187 -11.10 -9.71 -37.60
N ASN A 188 -10.35 -10.75 -37.98
CA ASN A 188 -9.59 -11.56 -37.01
C ASN A 188 -8.61 -10.71 -36.19
N TYR A 189 -8.01 -9.67 -36.79
CA TYR A 189 -7.07 -8.79 -36.12
C TYR A 189 -7.78 -7.82 -35.17
N GLU A 190 -8.91 -7.26 -35.58
CA GLU A 190 -9.74 -6.42 -34.71
C GLU A 190 -10.25 -7.20 -33.50
N PHE A 191 -10.72 -8.43 -33.73
CA PHE A 191 -11.16 -9.32 -32.66
C PHE A 191 -10.02 -9.66 -31.70
N LEU A 192 -8.84 -10.00 -32.22
CA LEU A 192 -7.66 -10.27 -31.39
C LEU A 192 -7.30 -9.05 -30.53
N ALA A 193 -7.21 -7.86 -31.12
CA ALA A 193 -6.87 -6.64 -30.39
C ALA A 193 -7.89 -6.32 -29.29
N LEU A 194 -9.19 -6.32 -29.62
CA LEU A 194 -10.25 -6.04 -28.65
C LEU A 194 -10.31 -7.08 -27.53
N ARG A 195 -10.10 -8.36 -27.86
CA ARG A 195 -10.07 -9.43 -26.85
C ARG A 195 -8.92 -9.21 -25.87
N VAL A 196 -7.73 -8.88 -26.35
CA VAL A 196 -6.57 -8.58 -25.50
C VAL A 196 -6.84 -7.37 -24.60
N ILE A 197 -7.38 -6.28 -25.17
CA ILE A 197 -7.73 -5.07 -24.41
C ILE A 197 -8.76 -5.40 -23.31
N ALA A 198 -9.84 -6.10 -23.65
CA ALA A 198 -10.90 -6.46 -22.69
C ALA A 198 -10.39 -7.40 -21.59
N TYR A 199 -9.52 -8.36 -21.93
CA TYR A 199 -8.96 -9.31 -20.96
C TYR A 199 -7.98 -8.62 -20.02
N HIS A 200 -7.15 -7.73 -20.55
CA HIS A 200 -6.30 -6.86 -19.75
C HIS A 200 -7.14 -6.01 -18.76
N SER A 201 -8.19 -5.33 -19.23
CA SER A 201 -9.04 -4.49 -18.35
C SER A 201 -9.82 -5.29 -17.30
N THR A 202 -10.13 -6.57 -17.53
CA THR A 202 -10.82 -7.44 -16.56
C THR A 202 -9.87 -8.21 -15.63
N GLY A 203 -8.55 -8.08 -15.84
CA GLY A 203 -7.51 -8.81 -15.10
C GLY A 203 -7.46 -10.31 -15.42
N TYR A 204 -8.02 -10.75 -16.55
CA TYR A 204 -7.94 -12.14 -16.98
C TYR A 204 -6.50 -12.49 -17.38
N PRO A 205 -5.92 -13.60 -16.89
CA PRO A 205 -4.53 -13.95 -17.18
C PRO A 205 -4.36 -14.30 -18.66
N LEU A 206 -3.68 -13.42 -19.40
CA LEU A 206 -3.24 -13.68 -20.76
C LEU A 206 -2.02 -14.60 -20.75
N GLY A 207 -1.97 -15.57 -21.67
CA GLY A 207 -0.81 -16.44 -21.85
C GLY A 207 0.42 -15.64 -22.28
N SER A 208 1.62 -16.13 -21.91
CA SER A 208 2.89 -15.48 -22.29
C SER A 208 3.10 -15.41 -23.81
N ASP A 209 2.42 -16.27 -24.55
CA ASP A 209 2.45 -16.37 -26.00
C ASP A 209 1.66 -15.27 -26.73
N VAL A 210 0.71 -14.61 -26.05
CA VAL A 210 -0.14 -13.58 -26.68
C VAL A 210 0.69 -12.37 -27.12
N ALA A 211 1.65 -11.94 -26.29
CA ALA A 211 2.54 -10.83 -26.64
C ALA A 211 3.42 -11.20 -27.85
N ASP A 212 3.94 -12.42 -27.90
CA ASP A 212 4.73 -12.93 -29.02
C ASP A 212 3.91 -13.04 -30.31
N GLN A 213 2.65 -13.48 -30.20
CA GLN A 213 1.71 -13.50 -31.32
C GLN A 213 1.47 -12.09 -31.89
N LEU A 214 1.22 -11.10 -31.02
CA LEU A 214 1.02 -9.71 -31.43
C LEU A 214 2.28 -9.15 -32.10
N LYS A 215 3.47 -9.39 -31.54
CA LYS A 215 4.77 -9.01 -32.13
C LYS A 215 4.95 -9.64 -33.50
N ASP A 216 4.67 -10.92 -33.64
CA ASP A 216 4.80 -11.65 -34.91
C ASP A 216 3.88 -11.08 -35.99
N ILE A 217 2.60 -10.82 -35.68
CA ILE A 217 1.66 -10.20 -36.61
C ILE A 217 2.14 -8.81 -37.01
N LEU A 218 2.50 -7.96 -36.03
CA LEU A 218 2.88 -6.57 -36.29
C LEU A 218 4.18 -6.45 -37.12
N LEU A 219 5.13 -7.37 -36.92
CA LEU A 219 6.45 -7.32 -37.57
C LEU A 219 6.52 -8.11 -38.89
N LYS A 220 5.74 -9.18 -39.05
CA LYS A 220 5.84 -10.09 -40.21
C LYS A 220 4.69 -9.96 -41.19
N GLU A 221 3.52 -9.49 -40.74
CA GLU A 221 2.32 -9.37 -41.56
C GLU A 221 2.01 -7.90 -41.91
N THR A 222 1.05 -7.69 -42.81
CA THR A 222 0.64 -6.37 -43.30
C THR A 222 -0.86 -6.15 -43.04
N PRO A 223 -1.28 -5.97 -41.77
CA PRO A 223 -2.65 -5.59 -41.43
C PRO A 223 -3.02 -4.21 -41.98
N GLU A 224 -4.33 -3.91 -42.06
CA GLU A 224 -4.81 -2.57 -42.36
C GLU A 224 -4.38 -1.56 -41.28
N THR A 225 -4.33 -0.27 -41.61
CA THR A 225 -3.83 0.77 -40.70
C THR A 225 -4.57 0.78 -39.35
N LYS A 226 -5.90 0.67 -39.36
CA LYS A 226 -6.73 0.57 -38.15
C LYS A 226 -6.38 -0.67 -37.32
N GLU A 227 -6.26 -1.82 -37.96
CA GLU A 227 -5.92 -3.09 -37.32
C GLU A 227 -4.53 -3.01 -36.69
N ARG A 228 -3.55 -2.43 -37.40
CA ARG A 228 -2.22 -2.17 -36.85
C ARG A 228 -2.28 -1.28 -35.61
N ALA A 229 -3.04 -0.20 -35.66
CA ALA A 229 -3.20 0.71 -34.53
C ALA A 229 -3.80 0.00 -33.30
N MET A 230 -4.86 -0.78 -33.51
CA MET A 230 -5.51 -1.56 -32.45
C MET A 230 -4.58 -2.64 -31.87
N LEU A 231 -3.90 -3.41 -32.72
CA LEU A 231 -2.95 -4.44 -32.30
C LEU A 231 -1.74 -3.85 -31.56
N THR A 232 -1.25 -2.69 -31.99
CA THR A 232 -0.13 -1.99 -31.33
C THR A 232 -0.57 -1.48 -29.96
N TYR A 233 -1.78 -0.92 -29.84
CA TYR A 233 -2.36 -0.55 -28.54
C TYR A 233 -2.51 -1.77 -27.62
N ALA A 234 -3.02 -2.89 -28.14
CA ALA A 234 -3.11 -4.14 -27.38
C ALA A 234 -1.72 -4.63 -26.92
N LEU A 235 -0.69 -4.54 -27.76
CA LEU A 235 0.67 -4.96 -27.43
C LEU A 235 1.28 -4.12 -26.30
N VAL A 236 1.14 -2.80 -26.34
CA VAL A 236 1.72 -1.92 -25.30
C VAL A 236 1.03 -2.08 -23.94
N LEU A 237 -0.21 -2.57 -23.90
CA LEU A 237 -0.91 -2.88 -22.65
C LEU A 237 -0.37 -4.14 -21.95
N VAL A 238 0.18 -5.09 -22.70
CA VAL A 238 0.48 -6.45 -22.17
C VAL A 238 1.95 -6.84 -22.24
N SER A 239 2.79 -6.07 -22.93
CA SER A 239 4.22 -6.34 -23.06
C SER A 239 5.05 -5.18 -22.50
N PRO A 240 6.11 -5.46 -21.72
CA PRO A 240 7.12 -4.45 -21.42
C PRO A 240 7.79 -3.99 -22.72
N ILE A 241 8.38 -2.79 -22.67
CA ILE A 241 9.09 -2.20 -23.81
C ILE A 241 10.36 -3.00 -24.07
N ASP A 242 10.36 -3.70 -25.20
CA ASP A 242 11.54 -4.32 -25.77
C ASP A 242 11.76 -3.78 -27.19
N LEU A 243 12.80 -4.31 -27.84
CA LEU A 243 13.17 -3.89 -29.19
C LEU A 243 12.04 -4.12 -30.21
N ASP A 244 11.22 -5.15 -30.02
CA ASP A 244 10.16 -5.51 -30.95
C ASP A 244 8.92 -4.64 -30.75
N VAL A 245 8.58 -4.30 -29.50
CA VAL A 245 7.55 -3.29 -29.18
C VAL A 245 7.96 -1.92 -29.77
N ALA A 246 9.22 -1.50 -29.60
CA ALA A 246 9.71 -0.24 -30.16
C ALA A 246 9.65 -0.22 -31.70
N ARG A 247 9.95 -1.34 -32.36
CA ARG A 247 9.79 -1.49 -33.82
C ARG A 247 8.33 -1.39 -34.24
N ALA A 248 7.42 -2.04 -33.53
CA ALA A 248 5.99 -1.99 -33.83
C ALA A 248 5.44 -0.55 -33.73
N LEU A 249 5.79 0.18 -32.66
CA LEU A 249 5.45 1.60 -32.51
C LEU A 249 6.03 2.44 -33.65
N LYS A 250 7.28 2.18 -34.05
CA LYS A 250 7.90 2.90 -35.16
C LYS A 250 7.24 2.62 -36.51
N MET A 251 6.83 1.38 -36.76
CA MET A 251 6.08 1.01 -37.96
C MET A 251 4.74 1.74 -38.01
N LEU A 252 4.00 1.76 -36.89
CA LEU A 252 2.76 2.52 -36.77
C LEU A 252 2.99 4.02 -37.05
N GLU A 253 4.01 4.62 -36.45
CA GLU A 253 4.38 6.03 -36.63
C GLU A 253 4.74 6.39 -38.10
N ASN A 254 5.24 5.42 -38.87
CA ASN A 254 5.61 5.60 -40.27
C ASN A 254 4.42 5.48 -41.24
N GLU A 255 3.34 4.80 -40.85
CA GLU A 255 2.11 4.67 -41.65
C GLU A 255 1.20 5.91 -41.56
N GLY A 256 1.41 6.75 -40.54
CA GLY A 256 0.66 7.99 -40.36
C GLY A 256 0.90 9.00 -41.48
N ARG A 257 -0.12 9.82 -41.77
CA ARG A 257 -0.09 10.88 -42.77
C ARG A 257 -0.04 12.24 -42.09
N SER A 258 0.74 13.15 -42.66
CA SER A 258 0.84 14.53 -42.23
C SER A 258 0.25 15.45 -43.32
N SER A 259 -0.54 16.43 -42.91
CA SER A 259 -1.00 17.53 -43.75
C SER A 259 -1.02 18.78 -42.89
N ASP A 260 -0.23 19.80 -43.23
CA ASP A 260 -0.08 21.00 -42.40
C ASP A 260 0.26 20.63 -40.93
N ASP A 261 -0.51 21.16 -39.97
CA ASP A 261 -0.34 20.94 -38.53
C ASP A 261 -1.09 19.70 -37.99
N ILE A 262 -1.70 18.87 -38.86
CA ILE A 262 -2.42 17.65 -38.45
C ILE A 262 -1.69 16.37 -38.84
N PHE A 263 -1.82 15.36 -37.97
CA PHE A 263 -1.27 14.02 -38.17
C PHE A 263 -2.32 12.96 -37.89
N TYR A 264 -2.61 12.08 -38.85
CA TYR A 264 -3.71 11.12 -38.77
C TYR A 264 -3.40 9.79 -39.47
N TRP A 265 -4.15 8.76 -39.11
CA TRP A 265 -4.09 7.44 -39.74
C TRP A 265 -5.39 7.15 -40.48
N MET A 266 -5.28 6.51 -41.63
CA MET A 266 -6.44 6.02 -42.37
C MET A 266 -6.09 4.76 -43.16
N ASN A 267 -7.07 3.87 -43.33
CA ASN A 267 -6.93 2.71 -44.20
C ASN A 267 -6.76 3.15 -45.66
N THR A 268 -6.12 2.31 -46.46
CA THR A 268 -6.06 2.53 -47.92
C THR A 268 -7.47 2.48 -48.51
N PRO A 269 -7.93 3.52 -49.23
CA PRO A 269 -9.28 3.53 -49.79
C PRO A 269 -9.51 2.35 -50.73
N SER A 270 -10.47 1.49 -50.40
CA SER A 270 -10.98 0.45 -51.30
C SER A 270 -12.40 0.79 -51.74
N LEU A 271 -12.87 0.20 -52.84
CA LEU A 271 -14.20 0.49 -53.42
C LEU A 271 -15.37 0.19 -52.44
N MET A 272 -15.12 -0.56 -51.36
CA MET A 272 -16.13 -0.97 -50.37
C MET A 272 -15.78 -0.63 -48.91
N SER A 273 -14.64 0.02 -48.62
CA SER A 273 -14.27 0.38 -47.23
C SER A 273 -14.63 1.83 -46.93
N GLN A 274 -15.32 2.05 -45.81
CA GLN A 274 -15.46 3.39 -45.24
C GLN A 274 -14.09 3.87 -44.71
N THR A 275 -13.79 5.15 -44.87
CA THR A 275 -12.57 5.74 -44.31
C THR A 275 -12.76 5.98 -42.82
N GLU A 276 -12.35 5.03 -41.98
CA GLU A 276 -12.42 5.15 -40.52
C GLU A 276 -11.21 5.91 -39.95
N ILE A 277 -11.16 7.23 -40.20
CA ILE A 277 -10.00 8.08 -39.87
C ILE A 277 -9.91 8.36 -38.36
N ILE A 278 -11.04 8.62 -37.70
CA ILE A 278 -11.07 8.96 -36.27
C ILE A 278 -10.68 7.75 -35.42
N SER A 279 -11.28 6.58 -35.67
CA SER A 279 -10.96 5.37 -34.91
C SER A 279 -9.50 4.94 -35.08
N SER A 280 -8.98 4.95 -36.32
CA SER A 280 -7.57 4.64 -36.61
C SER A 280 -6.62 5.57 -35.87
N THR A 281 -6.91 6.88 -35.91
CA THR A 281 -6.07 7.90 -35.24
C THR A 281 -6.17 7.82 -33.73
N ALA A 282 -7.36 7.55 -33.18
CA ALA A 282 -7.57 7.39 -31.74
C ALA A 282 -6.79 6.20 -31.17
N PHE A 283 -6.86 5.02 -31.79
CA PHE A 283 -6.08 3.86 -31.35
C PHE A 283 -4.57 4.08 -31.51
N ALA A 284 -4.15 4.73 -32.61
CA ALA A 284 -2.75 5.01 -32.82
C ALA A 284 -2.19 5.99 -31.78
N LEU A 285 -2.95 7.05 -31.48
CA LEU A 285 -2.61 7.99 -30.43
C LEU A 285 -2.60 7.31 -29.05
N MET A 286 -3.60 6.50 -28.71
CA MET A 286 -3.60 5.73 -27.47
C MET A 286 -2.40 4.77 -27.36
N ALA A 287 -1.90 4.23 -28.47
CA ALA A 287 -0.70 3.38 -28.48
C ALA A 287 0.60 4.18 -28.30
N LEU A 288 0.72 5.32 -28.98
CA LEU A 288 1.91 6.19 -28.94
C LEU A 288 2.02 7.00 -27.63
N SER A 289 0.87 7.43 -27.12
CA SER A 289 0.68 8.11 -25.84
C SER A 289 0.32 7.14 -24.73
N HIS A 290 0.38 5.82 -24.97
CA HIS A 290 0.37 4.90 -23.85
C HIS A 290 1.61 5.24 -23.05
N PRO A 291 1.47 5.75 -21.82
CA PRO A 291 2.62 6.20 -21.11
C PRO A 291 3.54 4.98 -20.98
N LEU A 292 4.81 5.17 -21.29
CA LEU A 292 5.89 4.37 -20.75
C LEU A 292 5.86 4.57 -19.23
N LYS A 293 4.77 4.11 -18.60
CA LYS A 293 4.62 4.01 -17.18
C LYS A 293 5.65 2.96 -16.83
N VAL A 294 6.84 3.45 -16.48
CA VAL A 294 7.42 3.08 -15.20
C VAL A 294 6.21 2.98 -14.29
N THR A 295 5.79 1.75 -14.01
CA THR A 295 4.89 1.48 -12.91
C THR A 295 5.60 2.11 -11.73
N ILE A 296 5.28 3.36 -11.40
CA ILE A 296 5.38 3.80 -10.03
C ILE A 296 4.42 2.81 -9.39
N PRO A 297 4.92 1.83 -8.61
CA PRO A 297 4.05 0.90 -7.93
C PRO A 297 2.99 1.77 -7.28
N SER A 298 1.70 1.48 -7.53
CA SER A 298 0.60 2.08 -6.77
C SER A 298 1.10 2.19 -5.35
N GLU A 299 1.26 3.42 -4.85
CA GLU A 299 2.01 3.72 -3.63
C GLU A 299 1.70 2.59 -2.65
N VAL A 300 2.63 1.64 -2.47
CA VAL A 300 2.29 0.46 -1.67
C VAL A 300 2.40 0.97 -0.26
N THR A 301 1.31 1.63 0.16
CA THR A 301 1.21 2.30 1.42
C THR A 301 1.54 1.24 2.45
N ASN A 302 2.53 1.54 3.29
CA ASN A 302 2.95 0.61 4.31
C ASN A 302 1.67 0.18 5.09
N PRO A 303 1.24 -1.08 5.04
CA PRO A 303 0.02 -1.52 5.72
C PRO A 303 0.15 -1.33 7.23
N TYR A 304 1.39 -1.23 7.74
CA TYR A 304 1.76 -0.94 9.12
C TYR A 304 2.08 0.53 9.37
N THR A 305 1.66 1.44 8.50
CA THR A 305 1.84 2.89 8.71
C THR A 305 1.31 3.28 10.09
N MET A 306 2.21 3.81 10.92
CA MET A 306 1.90 4.27 12.26
C MET A 306 1.17 5.62 12.20
N PRO A 307 0.04 5.81 12.89
CA PRO A 307 -0.71 7.09 12.93
C PRO A 307 -0.02 8.14 13.82
N CYS A 308 1.29 8.34 13.63
CA CYS A 308 2.16 9.22 14.41
C CYS A 308 1.77 10.69 14.29
N ARG A 309 1.38 11.10 13.08
CA ARG A 309 0.98 12.47 12.78
C ARG A 309 -0.32 12.82 13.50
N GLU A 310 -1.28 11.92 13.46
CA GLU A 310 -2.58 12.03 14.14
C GLU A 310 -2.37 12.10 15.66
N LEU A 311 -1.51 11.24 16.22
CA LEU A 311 -1.18 11.27 17.65
C LEU A 311 -0.59 12.63 18.07
N LYS A 312 0.34 13.17 17.28
CA LYS A 312 0.94 14.48 17.52
C LYS A 312 -0.07 15.63 17.45
N TYR A 313 -0.98 15.62 16.47
CA TYR A 313 -1.99 16.67 16.33
C TYR A 313 -3.02 16.71 17.46
N MET A 314 -3.17 15.62 18.23
CA MET A 314 -4.06 15.57 19.39
C MET A 314 -3.44 16.17 20.67
N GLN A 315 -2.19 16.66 20.64
CA GLN A 315 -1.56 17.27 21.81
C GLN A 315 -2.21 18.63 22.13
N ASN A 316 -2.59 18.81 23.39
CA ASN A 316 -3.09 20.08 23.88
C ASN A 316 -1.97 21.13 23.99
N LEU A 317 -2.37 22.41 24.06
CA LEU A 317 -1.43 23.53 24.22
C LEU A 317 -0.59 23.45 25.50
N ASP A 318 -1.11 22.80 26.55
CA ASP A 318 -0.42 22.61 27.83
C ASP A 318 0.62 21.48 27.78
N GLY A 319 0.67 20.70 26.69
CA GLY A 319 1.59 19.60 26.47
C GLY A 319 1.02 18.21 26.72
N GLY A 320 -0.14 18.08 27.37
CA GLY A 320 -0.76 16.78 27.62
C GLY A 320 -1.73 16.33 26.52
N TRP A 321 -2.33 15.16 26.71
CA TRP A 321 -3.41 14.62 25.85
C TRP A 321 -4.66 14.36 26.69
N GLY A 322 -5.83 14.67 26.14
CA GLY A 322 -7.12 14.28 26.74
C GLY A 322 -7.50 12.82 26.43
N LEU A 323 -8.57 12.31 27.05
CA LEU A 323 -9.13 11.00 26.70
C LEU A 323 -9.73 11.00 25.30
N VAL A 324 -10.28 12.15 24.88
CA VAL A 324 -10.74 12.46 23.52
C VAL A 324 -10.12 13.79 23.07
N LEU A 325 -9.97 13.99 21.76
CA LEU A 325 -9.51 15.25 21.19
C LEU A 325 -10.27 16.46 21.76
N ASN A 326 -9.54 17.52 22.13
CA ASN A 326 -10.03 18.78 22.72
C ASN A 326 -10.57 18.67 24.16
N GLU A 327 -10.43 17.54 24.82
CA GLU A 327 -10.67 17.44 26.27
C GLU A 327 -9.44 17.90 27.07
N PRO A 328 -9.62 18.31 28.34
CA PRO A 328 -8.50 18.59 29.24
C PRO A 328 -7.52 17.43 29.30
N SER A 329 -6.23 17.76 29.42
CA SER A 329 -5.17 16.78 29.50
C SER A 329 -5.37 15.83 30.68
N ASN A 330 -5.10 14.55 30.43
CA ASN A 330 -5.29 13.44 31.35
C ASN A 330 -3.99 12.63 31.45
N GLU A 331 -3.69 12.13 32.65
CA GLU A 331 -2.43 11.47 32.97
C GLU A 331 -2.28 10.15 32.21
N LYS A 332 -3.34 9.33 32.16
CA LYS A 332 -3.36 8.07 31.40
C LYS A 332 -3.15 8.31 29.91
N ALA A 333 -3.91 9.24 29.34
CA ALA A 333 -3.80 9.55 27.92
C ALA A 333 -2.41 10.10 27.55
N THR A 334 -1.85 10.97 28.40
CA THR A 334 -0.51 11.54 28.20
C THR A 334 0.58 10.47 28.32
N TYR A 335 0.46 9.55 29.29
CA TYR A 335 1.38 8.42 29.44
C TYR A 335 1.43 7.56 28.17
N TYR A 336 0.29 7.07 27.69
CA TYR A 336 0.26 6.25 26.47
C TYR A 336 0.71 7.04 25.24
N ALA A 337 0.31 8.31 25.11
CA ALA A 337 0.74 9.16 24.00
C ALA A 337 2.26 9.34 23.97
N LEU A 338 2.92 9.51 25.12
CA LEU A 338 4.38 9.57 25.22
C LEU A 338 5.04 8.25 24.77
N LEU A 339 4.55 7.10 25.25
CA LEU A 339 5.05 5.80 24.82
C LEU A 339 4.91 5.60 23.30
N GLY A 340 3.78 6.01 22.72
CA GLY A 340 3.55 5.96 21.28
C GLY A 340 4.49 6.91 20.51
N LEU A 341 4.65 8.15 20.98
CA LEU A 341 5.51 9.15 20.35
C LEU A 341 6.99 8.78 20.39
N GLU A 342 7.46 8.02 21.38
CA GLU A 342 8.82 7.46 21.38
C GLU A 342 9.09 6.51 20.23
N LYS A 343 8.05 5.84 19.72
CA LYS A 343 8.15 4.94 18.55
C LYS A 343 8.01 5.69 17.23
N CYS A 344 7.51 6.92 17.27
CA CYS A 344 7.45 7.83 16.14
C CYS A 344 8.78 8.59 16.02
N TYR A 345 9.12 9.04 14.81
CA TYR A 345 10.30 9.90 14.63
C TYR A 345 10.16 11.15 15.52
N PRO A 346 11.01 11.32 16.53
CA PRO A 346 10.69 12.19 17.65
C PRO A 346 10.81 13.66 17.23
N THR A 347 9.81 14.46 17.59
CA THR A 347 10.01 15.90 17.78
C THR A 347 10.19 16.18 19.26
N ASN A 348 11.44 16.46 19.65
CA ASN A 348 11.83 16.74 21.04
C ASN A 348 10.93 17.78 21.74
N GLU A 349 10.37 18.73 20.99
CA GLU A 349 9.47 19.75 21.53
C GLU A 349 8.18 19.17 22.15
N SER A 350 7.54 18.21 21.46
CA SER A 350 6.26 17.64 21.92
C SER A 350 6.45 16.82 23.19
N ILE A 351 7.50 15.99 23.22
CA ILE A 351 7.89 15.19 24.39
C ILE A 351 8.24 16.11 25.56
N ASN A 352 9.05 17.15 25.35
CA ASN A 352 9.44 18.07 26.43
C ASN A 352 8.25 18.81 27.05
N LYS A 353 7.26 19.24 26.24
CA LYS A 353 6.03 19.86 26.77
C LYS A 353 5.23 18.87 27.61
N ALA A 354 5.10 17.64 27.13
CA ALA A 354 4.38 16.57 27.82
C ALA A 354 5.05 16.18 29.15
N LEU A 355 6.37 16.07 29.18
CA LEU A 355 7.13 15.77 30.41
C LEU A 355 7.00 16.90 31.44
N LYS A 356 7.02 18.17 30.99
CA LYS A 356 6.76 19.31 31.88
C LYS A 356 5.34 19.29 32.45
N TRP A 357 4.36 18.94 31.62
CA TRP A 357 2.98 18.76 32.05
C TRP A 357 2.85 17.61 33.06
N ALA A 358 3.43 16.45 32.76
CA ALA A 358 3.40 15.26 33.61
C ALA A 358 4.07 15.51 34.98
N ARG A 359 5.14 16.31 35.01
CA ARG A 359 5.78 16.74 36.26
C ARG A 359 4.83 17.54 37.15
N ASN A 360 4.11 18.51 36.59
CA ASN A 360 3.13 19.29 37.35
C ASN A 360 1.94 18.41 37.80
N ALA A 361 1.49 17.48 36.94
CA ALA A 361 0.42 16.55 37.27
C ALA A 361 0.83 15.63 38.43
N PHE A 362 2.06 15.10 38.41
CA PHE A 362 2.60 14.28 39.49
C PHE A 362 2.57 14.99 40.85
N GLU A 363 3.03 16.24 40.92
CA GLU A 363 3.02 17.02 42.18
C GLU A 363 1.59 17.28 42.68
N LYS A 364 0.70 17.70 41.78
CA LYS A 364 -0.71 17.94 42.09
C LYS A 364 -1.43 16.68 42.57
N ASP A 365 -1.21 15.55 41.90
CA ASP A 365 -1.87 14.30 42.23
C ASP A 365 -1.30 13.66 43.49
N ALA A 366 -0.01 13.86 43.79
CA ALA A 366 0.58 13.46 45.07
C ALA A 366 -0.08 14.18 46.26
N LEU A 367 -0.33 15.48 46.12
CA LEU A 367 -1.09 16.27 47.11
C LEU A 367 -2.51 15.70 47.28
N TRP A 368 -3.19 15.40 46.16
CA TRP A 368 -4.53 14.83 46.20
C TRP A 368 -4.58 13.48 46.92
N VAL A 369 -3.63 12.58 46.64
CA VAL A 369 -3.53 11.27 47.32
C VAL A 369 -3.33 11.46 48.82
N LYS A 370 -2.46 12.40 49.22
CA LYS A 370 -2.21 12.71 50.63
C LYS A 370 -3.46 13.25 51.35
N GLU A 371 -4.22 14.12 50.70
CA GLU A 371 -5.42 14.74 51.28
C GLU A 371 -6.61 13.77 51.38
N ASN A 372 -6.76 12.89 50.39
CA ASN A 372 -7.90 11.97 50.30
C ASN A 372 -7.61 10.59 50.91
N GLY A 373 -6.35 10.29 51.22
CA GLY A 373 -5.95 9.01 51.84
C GLY A 373 -6.25 7.80 50.97
N ARG A 374 -6.21 7.94 49.64
CA ARG A 374 -6.44 6.86 48.68
C ARG A 374 -5.65 7.08 47.39
N MET A 375 -5.34 5.99 46.70
CA MET A 375 -4.68 6.04 45.41
C MET A 375 -5.60 6.64 44.34
N SER A 376 -5.02 7.43 43.42
CA SER A 376 -5.72 7.90 42.22
C SER A 376 -5.09 7.30 40.96
N VAL A 377 -5.91 7.13 39.93
CA VAL A 377 -5.44 6.68 38.61
C VAL A 377 -4.50 7.73 37.98
N GLY A 378 -4.78 9.01 38.22
CA GLY A 378 -3.93 10.12 37.75
C GLY A 378 -2.52 10.03 38.32
N TYR A 379 -2.41 9.90 39.65
CA TYR A 379 -1.13 9.77 40.34
C TYR A 379 -0.30 8.60 39.81
N TYR A 380 -0.94 7.44 39.62
CA TYR A 380 -0.29 6.26 39.04
C TYR A 380 0.35 6.59 37.69
N TYR A 381 -0.41 7.06 36.71
CA TYR A 381 0.14 7.30 35.36
C TYR A 381 1.14 8.46 35.31
N ALA A 382 0.98 9.48 36.16
CA ALA A 382 1.96 10.56 36.28
C ALA A 382 3.29 10.05 36.87
N LEU A 383 3.24 9.21 37.91
CA LEU A 383 4.40 8.54 38.49
C LEU A 383 5.09 7.63 37.47
N GLU A 384 4.33 6.76 36.80
CA GLU A 384 4.85 5.85 35.76
C GLU A 384 5.53 6.61 34.62
N THR A 385 4.96 7.75 34.21
CA THR A 385 5.58 8.61 33.19
C THR A 385 6.95 9.08 33.66
N LEU A 386 7.07 9.62 34.88
CA LEU A 386 8.35 10.13 35.36
C LEU A 386 9.36 9.01 35.64
N LEU A 387 8.91 7.83 36.06
CA LEU A 387 9.76 6.65 36.22
C LEU A 387 10.34 6.18 34.89
N HIS A 388 9.48 6.03 33.87
CA HIS A 388 9.89 5.59 32.52
C HIS A 388 10.98 6.49 31.91
N TYR A 389 10.86 7.81 32.11
CA TYR A 389 11.85 8.78 31.62
C TYR A 389 13.02 9.03 32.58
N GLY A 390 13.09 8.34 33.72
CA GLY A 390 14.17 8.52 34.70
C GLY A 390 14.23 9.92 35.33
N LEU A 391 13.07 10.58 35.46
CA LEU A 391 12.95 11.97 35.93
C LEU A 391 12.68 12.10 37.45
N LEU A 392 12.69 10.98 38.18
CA LEU A 392 12.53 10.97 39.63
C LEU A 392 13.88 10.79 40.31
N SER A 393 14.15 11.67 41.28
CA SER A 393 15.26 11.50 42.21
C SER A 393 15.00 10.35 43.19
N GLU A 394 16.05 9.82 43.81
CA GLU A 394 15.93 8.74 44.81
C GLU A 394 15.08 9.17 46.03
N GLU A 395 15.16 10.44 46.43
CA GLU A 395 14.32 10.98 47.52
C GLU A 395 12.84 11.00 47.15
N GLU A 396 12.52 11.32 45.89
CA GLU A 396 11.15 11.30 45.39
C GLU A 396 10.61 9.88 45.26
N LYS A 397 11.44 8.92 44.85
CA LYS A 397 11.05 7.50 44.83
C LYS A 397 10.70 6.99 46.22
N VAL A 398 11.55 7.27 47.22
CA VAL A 398 11.27 6.92 48.62
C VAL A 398 9.97 7.57 49.10
N SER A 399 9.79 8.87 48.82
CA SER A 399 8.58 9.61 49.19
C SER A 399 7.32 9.04 48.51
N ALA A 400 7.42 8.60 47.26
CA ALA A 400 6.32 7.97 46.53
C ALA A 400 5.95 6.61 47.15
N VAL A 401 6.93 5.78 47.52
CA VAL A 401 6.69 4.51 48.24
C VAL A 401 5.95 4.78 49.56
N GLU A 402 6.40 5.75 50.34
CA GLU A 402 5.75 6.11 51.61
C GLU A 402 4.32 6.62 51.39
N LEU A 403 4.11 7.47 50.38
CA LEU A 403 2.79 8.01 50.06
C LEU A 403 1.81 6.89 49.68
N ILE A 404 2.22 5.95 48.83
CA ILE A 404 1.41 4.80 48.42
C ILE A 404 1.07 3.93 49.62
N ARG A 405 2.05 3.62 50.48
CA ARG A 405 1.83 2.86 51.73
C ARG A 405 0.87 3.59 52.68
N ASN A 406 0.96 4.90 52.80
CA ASN A 406 0.06 5.67 53.67
C ASN A 406 -1.36 5.81 53.12
N ALA A 407 -1.55 5.62 51.81
CA ALA A 407 -2.85 5.68 51.14
C ALA A 407 -3.64 4.35 51.16
N GLN A 408 -3.15 3.34 51.89
CA GLN A 408 -3.83 2.06 52.08
C GLN A 408 -5.15 2.24 52.83
N LEU A 409 -6.20 1.52 52.39
CA LEU A 409 -7.46 1.44 53.11
C LEU A 409 -7.40 0.38 54.23
N ASP A 410 -6.73 -0.74 53.95
CA ASP A 410 -6.43 -1.81 54.88
C ASP A 410 -5.05 -2.38 54.53
N TYR A 411 -4.47 -3.22 55.38
CA TYR A 411 -3.12 -3.76 55.17
C TYR A 411 -3.02 -4.53 53.85
N GLY A 412 -2.22 -4.02 52.92
CA GLY A 412 -2.05 -4.56 51.58
C GLY A 412 -3.11 -4.12 50.56
N LEU A 413 -4.11 -3.32 50.96
CA LEU A 413 -5.33 -3.11 50.17
C LEU A 413 -5.61 -1.62 49.95
N TRP A 414 -5.95 -1.28 48.70
CA TRP A 414 -6.35 0.07 48.30
C TRP A 414 -7.78 0.08 47.79
N GLY A 415 -8.47 1.18 48.03
CA GLY A 415 -9.87 1.31 47.70
C GLY A 415 -10.42 2.64 48.17
N ASN A 416 -11.73 2.65 48.39
CA ASN A 416 -12.40 3.80 48.95
C ASN A 416 -13.30 3.36 50.13
N THR A 417 -13.57 4.29 51.03
CA THR A 417 -14.37 4.03 52.23
C THR A 417 -15.84 3.69 51.95
N VAL A 418 -16.34 3.94 50.73
CA VAL A 418 -17.74 3.70 50.35
C VAL A 418 -17.95 2.25 49.90
N LEU A 419 -17.04 1.71 49.08
CA LEU A 419 -17.14 0.37 48.50
C LEU A 419 -16.20 -0.65 49.16
N GLY A 420 -15.23 -0.18 49.95
CA GLY A 420 -14.14 -0.99 50.49
C GLY A 420 -12.97 -1.15 49.51
N PRO A 421 -12.05 -2.10 49.78
CA PRO A 421 -10.93 -2.43 48.91
C PRO A 421 -11.38 -2.73 47.48
N GLN A 422 -10.68 -2.14 46.49
CA GLN A 422 -10.96 -2.30 45.07
C GLN A 422 -9.83 -3.06 44.37
N PRO A 423 -10.14 -4.09 43.55
CA PRO A 423 -9.12 -4.85 42.81
C PRO A 423 -8.27 -3.97 41.91
N TYR A 424 -8.90 -3.05 41.18
CA TYR A 424 -8.20 -2.14 40.26
C TYR A 424 -7.21 -1.22 41.00
N GLU A 425 -7.63 -0.56 42.08
CA GLU A 425 -6.75 0.35 42.84
C GLU A 425 -5.63 -0.41 43.56
N THR A 426 -5.92 -1.60 44.09
CA THR A 426 -4.91 -2.47 44.70
C THR A 426 -3.87 -2.92 43.68
N ALA A 427 -4.28 -3.31 42.47
CA ALA A 427 -3.38 -3.69 41.40
C ALA A 427 -2.47 -2.53 40.94
N LEU A 428 -3.02 -1.31 40.79
CA LEU A 428 -2.21 -0.13 40.46
C LEU A 428 -1.18 0.17 41.56
N ALA A 429 -1.55 0.04 42.83
CA ALA A 429 -0.63 0.25 43.95
C ALA A 429 0.50 -0.78 43.97
N VAL A 430 0.18 -2.06 43.75
CA VAL A 430 1.19 -3.11 43.63
C VAL A 430 2.14 -2.83 42.47
N LYS A 431 1.63 -2.49 41.28
CA LYS A 431 2.46 -2.13 40.12
C LYS A 431 3.41 -0.98 40.45
N ALA A 432 2.87 0.14 40.93
CA ALA A 432 3.67 1.30 41.29
C ALA A 432 4.77 0.97 42.34
N LEU A 433 4.47 0.14 43.34
CA LEU A 433 5.46 -0.27 44.33
C LEU A 433 6.56 -1.14 43.71
N LEU A 434 6.21 -2.08 42.83
CA LEU A 434 7.17 -2.91 42.09
C LEU A 434 8.05 -2.05 41.18
N ASP A 435 7.45 -1.13 40.44
CA ASP A 435 8.13 -0.22 39.50
C ASP A 435 9.05 0.79 40.25
N LEU A 436 8.71 1.12 41.50
CA LEU A 436 9.57 1.87 42.44
C LEU A 436 10.69 1.02 43.07
N GLY A 437 10.76 -0.29 42.76
CA GLY A 437 11.80 -1.20 43.24
C GLY A 437 11.50 -1.90 44.57
N VAL A 438 10.26 -1.85 45.06
CA VAL A 438 9.85 -2.66 46.22
C VAL A 438 9.85 -4.14 45.82
N PRO A 439 10.54 -5.03 46.58
CA PRO A 439 10.61 -6.45 46.23
C PRO A 439 9.23 -7.13 46.18
N ALA A 440 9.02 -8.03 45.22
CA ALA A 440 7.77 -8.79 45.08
C ALA A 440 7.39 -9.61 46.32
N ASN A 441 8.35 -9.99 47.15
CA ASN A 441 8.13 -10.71 48.41
C ASN A 441 7.84 -9.79 49.62
N ASP A 442 7.70 -8.48 49.41
CA ASP A 442 7.28 -7.56 50.47
C ASP A 442 5.96 -8.04 51.09
N PRO A 443 5.85 -8.10 52.43
CA PRO A 443 4.64 -8.62 53.10
C PRO A 443 3.34 -7.93 52.66
N LEU A 444 3.42 -6.65 52.30
CA LEU A 444 2.29 -5.87 51.82
C LEU A 444 1.85 -6.35 50.44
N ILE A 445 2.80 -6.54 49.51
CA ILE A 445 2.53 -7.03 48.15
C ILE A 445 1.98 -8.47 48.20
N GLN A 446 2.50 -9.31 49.10
CA GLN A 446 1.98 -10.66 49.30
C GLN A 446 0.55 -10.67 49.87
N ALA A 447 0.24 -9.78 50.82
CA ALA A 447 -1.13 -9.62 51.32
C ALA A 447 -2.10 -9.16 50.21
N ALA A 448 -1.66 -8.24 49.34
CA ALA A 448 -2.43 -7.80 48.18
C ALA A 448 -2.71 -8.96 47.21
N LYS A 449 -1.67 -9.77 46.89
CA LYS A 449 -1.78 -10.98 46.06
C LYS A 449 -2.80 -11.96 46.63
N GLU A 450 -2.66 -12.32 47.89
CA GLU A 450 -3.53 -13.28 48.58
C GLU A 450 -4.99 -12.81 48.55
N TRP A 451 -5.24 -11.53 48.80
CA TRP A 451 -6.58 -10.99 48.74
C TRP A 451 -7.16 -11.01 47.32
N LEU A 452 -6.41 -10.55 46.31
CA LEU A 452 -6.85 -10.53 44.91
C LEU A 452 -7.24 -11.93 44.42
N LEU A 453 -6.43 -12.94 44.72
CA LEU A 453 -6.71 -14.34 44.37
C LEU A 453 -7.87 -14.93 45.19
N SER A 454 -8.14 -14.44 46.40
CA SER A 454 -9.23 -14.97 47.24
C SER A 454 -10.63 -14.54 46.79
N ILE A 455 -10.76 -13.41 46.11
CA ILE A 455 -12.05 -12.80 45.76
C ILE A 455 -12.56 -13.15 44.36
N SER A 456 -11.74 -13.83 43.54
CA SER A 456 -12.12 -14.26 42.20
C SER A 456 -11.45 -15.59 41.84
N ASN A 457 -12.13 -16.41 41.05
CA ASN A 457 -11.56 -17.56 40.33
C ASN A 457 -11.68 -17.37 38.80
N GLY A 458 -11.78 -16.11 38.34
CA GLY A 458 -11.96 -15.71 36.95
C GLY A 458 -11.64 -14.22 36.77
N GLY A 459 -12.47 -13.42 36.11
CA GLY A 459 -12.20 -11.98 35.99
C GLY A 459 -12.39 -11.20 37.31
N TRP A 460 -11.86 -9.98 37.37
CA TRP A 460 -12.15 -9.01 38.43
C TRP A 460 -13.03 -7.87 37.93
N GLY A 461 -13.81 -7.29 38.84
CA GLY A 461 -14.60 -6.09 38.62
C GLY A 461 -14.73 -5.28 39.89
N THR A 462 -15.71 -4.38 39.96
CA THR A 462 -15.98 -3.61 41.18
C THR A 462 -16.36 -4.55 42.32
N HIS A 463 -15.66 -4.42 43.44
CA HIS A 463 -15.87 -5.25 44.61
C HIS A 463 -16.57 -4.45 45.69
N VAL A 464 -17.73 -4.92 46.17
CA VAL A 464 -18.50 -4.23 47.19
C VAL A 464 -18.31 -4.97 48.50
N THR A 465 -17.71 -4.31 49.48
CA THR A 465 -17.51 -4.82 50.83
C THR A 465 -18.33 -4.01 51.81
N THR A 466 -19.22 -4.67 52.54
CA THR A 466 -20.00 -4.07 53.64
C THR A 466 -19.74 -4.84 54.93
N HIS A 467 -20.23 -4.34 56.07
CA HIS A 467 -20.13 -5.04 57.35
C HIS A 467 -20.81 -6.43 57.37
N HIS A 468 -21.72 -6.72 56.43
CA HIS A 468 -22.54 -7.94 56.46
C HIS A 468 -22.27 -8.89 55.31
N PHE A 469 -21.80 -8.38 54.17
CA PHE A 469 -21.53 -9.19 52.99
C PHE A 469 -20.46 -8.53 52.11
N SER A 470 -19.84 -9.37 51.30
CA SER A 470 -18.91 -8.96 50.27
C SER A 470 -19.27 -9.68 48.97
N TYR A 471 -19.34 -8.95 47.86
CA TYR A 471 -19.59 -9.53 46.54
C TYR A 471 -18.89 -8.74 45.43
N MET A 472 -18.59 -9.42 44.33
CA MET A 472 -18.01 -8.81 43.14
C MET A 472 -19.11 -8.58 42.09
N LEU A 473 -19.18 -7.36 41.56
CA LEU A 473 -19.99 -7.06 40.37
C LEU A 473 -19.40 -7.76 39.15
N LYS A 474 -20.16 -7.75 38.03
CA LYS A 474 -19.73 -8.37 36.78
C LYS A 474 -18.28 -7.98 36.45
N PRO A 475 -17.36 -8.95 36.33
CA PRO A 475 -15.99 -8.66 35.96
C PRO A 475 -15.84 -7.96 34.61
N ASP A 476 -14.82 -7.12 34.52
CA ASP A 476 -14.49 -6.35 33.33
C ASP A 476 -13.04 -6.62 32.89
N VAL A 477 -12.79 -6.43 31.59
CA VAL A 477 -11.51 -6.78 31.00
C VAL A 477 -10.39 -5.83 31.45
N LEU A 478 -10.68 -4.54 31.65
CA LEU A 478 -9.67 -3.56 32.05
C LEU A 478 -9.12 -3.86 33.45
N THR A 479 -10.01 -4.11 34.41
CA THR A 479 -9.64 -4.47 35.78
C THR A 479 -8.88 -5.79 35.78
N THR A 480 -9.37 -6.78 35.04
CA THR A 480 -8.74 -8.10 34.98
C THR A 480 -7.33 -8.05 34.40
N ILE A 481 -7.12 -7.38 33.27
CA ILE A 481 -5.77 -7.22 32.67
C ILE A 481 -4.85 -6.50 33.66
N THR A 482 -5.33 -5.45 34.33
CA THR A 482 -4.50 -4.67 35.26
C THR A 482 -4.11 -5.48 36.49
N VAL A 483 -5.02 -6.31 37.02
CA VAL A 483 -4.72 -7.26 38.11
C VAL A 483 -3.71 -8.30 37.64
N LEU A 484 -3.90 -8.90 36.47
CA LEU A 484 -2.98 -9.91 35.95
C LEU A 484 -1.58 -9.35 35.71
N GLU A 485 -1.47 -8.16 35.13
CA GLU A 485 -0.18 -7.46 34.96
C GLU A 485 0.50 -7.18 36.31
N ALA A 486 -0.25 -6.89 37.38
CA ALA A 486 0.31 -6.68 38.72
C ALA A 486 0.80 -7.98 39.36
N LEU A 487 0.14 -9.09 39.04
CA LEU A 487 0.44 -10.41 39.62
C LEU A 487 1.46 -11.23 38.81
N GLU A 488 1.79 -10.82 37.58
CA GLU A 488 2.67 -11.56 36.64
C GLU A 488 4.02 -11.96 37.28
N ASN A 489 4.60 -11.10 38.12
CA ASN A 489 5.89 -11.33 38.79
C ASN A 489 5.74 -11.67 40.29
N VAL A 490 4.52 -11.92 40.76
CA VAL A 490 4.18 -12.05 42.19
C VAL A 490 3.46 -13.37 42.50
N ALA A 491 2.59 -13.82 41.59
CA ALA A 491 1.85 -15.08 41.65
C ALA A 491 2.51 -16.16 40.79
N THR A 492 2.19 -17.42 41.10
CA THR A 492 2.63 -18.58 40.31
C THR A 492 1.79 -18.72 39.04
N PRO A 493 2.33 -19.33 37.96
CA PRO A 493 1.57 -19.60 36.74
C PRO A 493 0.26 -20.37 37.01
N GLU A 494 0.28 -21.33 37.93
CA GLU A 494 -0.88 -22.13 38.30
C GLU A 494 -2.00 -21.31 38.98
N GLU A 495 -1.62 -20.30 39.78
CA GLU A 495 -2.58 -19.36 40.38
C GLU A 495 -3.22 -18.45 39.33
N LEU A 496 -2.49 -18.10 38.26
CA LEU A 496 -2.97 -17.19 37.21
C LEU A 496 -3.81 -17.87 36.13
N GLU A 497 -3.61 -19.16 35.90
CA GLU A 497 -4.26 -19.93 34.84
C GLU A 497 -5.79 -19.77 34.73
N PRO A 498 -6.59 -19.91 35.81
CA PRO A 498 -8.05 -19.75 35.70
C PRO A 498 -8.47 -18.33 35.25
N HIS A 499 -7.67 -17.33 35.57
CA HIS A 499 -7.91 -15.93 35.22
C HIS A 499 -7.50 -15.62 33.77
N LEU A 500 -6.39 -16.21 33.31
CA LEU A 500 -5.97 -16.17 31.91
C LEU A 500 -7.02 -16.85 31.01
N GLN A 501 -7.56 -18.00 31.44
CA GLN A 501 -8.66 -18.66 30.73
C GLN A 501 -9.91 -17.78 30.65
N TRP A 502 -10.28 -17.12 31.76
CA TRP A 502 -11.40 -16.17 31.74
C TRP A 502 -11.17 -15.03 30.76
N LEU A 503 -9.94 -14.49 30.69
CA LEU A 503 -9.58 -13.41 29.76
C LEU A 503 -9.70 -13.88 28.30
N MET A 504 -9.21 -15.09 27.97
CA MET A 504 -9.38 -15.68 26.63
C MET A 504 -10.87 -15.82 26.26
N ASP A 505 -11.70 -16.24 27.21
CA ASP A 505 -13.14 -16.39 27.00
C ASP A 505 -13.86 -15.05 26.76
N GLN A 506 -13.25 -13.91 27.14
CA GLN A 506 -13.82 -12.57 26.90
C GLN A 506 -13.64 -12.05 25.46
N ARG A 507 -12.84 -12.74 24.63
CA ARG A 507 -12.56 -12.30 23.27
C ARG A 507 -13.85 -12.23 22.43
N ILE A 508 -13.97 -11.17 21.62
CA ILE A 508 -15.11 -10.94 20.72
C ILE A 508 -14.70 -10.14 19.49
N ASN A 509 -15.18 -10.53 18.31
CA ASN A 509 -14.92 -9.83 17.04
C ASN A 509 -13.44 -9.49 16.79
N GLY A 510 -12.53 -10.43 17.10
CA GLY A 510 -11.10 -10.27 16.89
C GLY A 510 -10.34 -9.59 18.04
N GLY A 511 -11.03 -8.91 18.96
CA GLY A 511 -10.40 -8.16 20.06
C GLY A 511 -11.09 -8.31 21.42
N TRP A 512 -10.80 -7.37 22.32
CA TRP A 512 -11.34 -7.32 23.68
C TRP A 512 -12.10 -6.02 23.93
N ALA A 513 -13.34 -6.16 24.39
CA ALA A 513 -14.18 -5.07 24.86
C ALA A 513 -14.13 -4.96 26.38
N TYR A 514 -14.59 -3.83 26.94
CA TYR A 514 -14.68 -3.68 28.40
C TYR A 514 -15.51 -4.81 29.06
N TRP A 515 -16.65 -5.14 28.43
CA TRP A 515 -17.40 -6.38 28.68
C TRP A 515 -17.67 -7.09 27.36
N LYS A 516 -17.51 -8.43 27.31
CA LYS A 516 -17.84 -9.24 26.12
C LYS A 516 -19.27 -8.98 25.61
N ALA A 517 -20.21 -8.88 26.54
CA ALA A 517 -21.60 -8.53 26.25
C ALA A 517 -22.19 -7.71 27.40
N TYR A 518 -23.13 -6.82 27.11
CA TYR A 518 -23.86 -6.06 28.11
C TYR A 518 -25.37 -6.15 27.87
N TYR A 519 -26.14 -6.11 28.96
CA TYR A 519 -27.58 -6.26 28.92
C TYR A 519 -28.27 -4.89 28.90
N ILE A 520 -29.14 -4.65 27.92
CA ILE A 520 -29.97 -3.44 27.90
C ILE A 520 -31.35 -3.80 28.46
N TRP A 521 -31.58 -3.44 29.72
CA TRP A 521 -32.83 -3.72 30.45
C TRP A 521 -34.08 -3.27 29.70
N GLN A 522 -34.04 -2.10 29.06
CA GLN A 522 -35.16 -1.55 28.29
C GLN A 522 -35.55 -2.40 27.07
N LYS A 523 -34.59 -3.16 26.51
CA LYS A 523 -34.79 -4.00 25.32
C LYS A 523 -34.85 -5.50 25.64
N ASN A 524 -34.70 -5.85 26.92
CA ASN A 524 -34.65 -7.22 27.42
C ASN A 524 -33.74 -8.16 26.61
N ARG A 525 -32.55 -7.65 26.19
CA ARG A 525 -31.64 -8.32 25.27
C ARG A 525 -30.17 -7.96 25.54
N GLU A 526 -29.28 -8.94 25.33
CA GLU A 526 -27.84 -8.77 25.35
C GLU A 526 -27.29 -8.25 24.02
N TYR A 527 -26.31 -7.36 24.11
CA TYR A 527 -25.58 -6.80 22.98
C TYR A 527 -24.09 -7.10 23.13
N PRO A 528 -23.40 -7.44 22.02
CA PRO A 528 -21.95 -7.63 22.05
C PRO A 528 -21.26 -6.31 22.41
N GLY A 529 -20.22 -6.37 23.24
CA GLY A 529 -19.37 -5.23 23.51
C GLY A 529 -18.54 -4.86 22.29
N THR A 530 -18.17 -3.58 22.20
CA THR A 530 -17.27 -3.08 21.14
C THR A 530 -15.83 -3.21 21.63
N PRO A 531 -14.97 -3.99 20.94
CA PRO A 531 -13.55 -4.07 21.28
C PRO A 531 -12.84 -2.73 21.15
N SER A 532 -11.84 -2.49 22.00
CA SER A 532 -10.95 -1.34 21.89
C SER A 532 -9.52 -1.78 21.56
N VAL A 533 -8.74 -0.88 20.96
CA VAL A 533 -7.33 -1.14 20.63
C VAL A 533 -6.51 -1.25 21.90
N GLU A 534 -6.74 -0.40 22.91
CA GLU A 534 -6.04 -0.47 24.21
C GLU A 534 -6.16 -1.88 24.83
N LEU A 535 -7.40 -2.36 25.02
CA LEU A 535 -7.63 -3.63 25.69
C LEU A 535 -7.16 -4.82 24.84
N THR A 536 -7.31 -4.74 23.51
CA THR A 536 -6.89 -5.81 22.61
C THR A 536 -5.37 -5.95 22.59
N VAL A 537 -4.63 -4.84 22.48
CA VAL A 537 -3.16 -4.86 22.49
C VAL A 537 -2.64 -5.34 23.85
N ARG A 538 -3.14 -4.79 24.96
CA ARG A 538 -2.71 -5.21 26.31
C ARG A 538 -3.04 -6.67 26.62
N ALA A 539 -4.24 -7.14 26.25
CA ALA A 539 -4.61 -8.55 26.42
C ALA A 539 -3.70 -9.46 25.60
N THR A 540 -3.40 -9.09 24.35
CA THR A 540 -2.52 -9.87 23.47
C THR A 540 -1.11 -9.96 24.03
N ASP A 541 -0.56 -8.84 24.50
CA ASP A 541 0.81 -8.80 25.05
C ASP A 541 0.92 -9.63 26.34
N LEU A 542 -0.08 -9.53 27.22
CA LEU A 542 -0.16 -10.32 28.43
C LEU A 542 -0.26 -11.82 28.10
N LEU A 543 -1.20 -12.21 27.25
CA LEU A 543 -1.43 -13.61 26.86
C LEU A 543 -0.21 -14.21 26.14
N LEU A 544 0.47 -13.42 25.30
CA LEU A 544 1.68 -13.85 24.60
C LEU A 544 2.81 -14.23 25.56
N ARG A 545 3.00 -13.47 26.65
CA ARG A 545 4.00 -13.80 27.69
C ARG A 545 3.69 -15.09 28.45
N HIS A 546 2.43 -15.49 28.48
CA HIS A 546 1.96 -16.76 29.05
C HIS A 546 1.81 -17.89 28.01
N GLY A 547 2.32 -17.70 26.78
CA GLY A 547 2.36 -18.74 25.74
C GLY A 547 1.13 -18.81 24.84
N TYR A 548 0.18 -17.89 24.96
CA TYR A 548 -1.02 -17.81 24.13
C TYR A 548 -0.85 -16.76 23.03
N ASN A 549 -0.70 -17.20 21.78
CA ASN A 549 -0.39 -16.31 20.65
C ASN A 549 -1.65 -15.87 19.88
N TYR A 550 -1.91 -14.56 19.88
CA TYR A 550 -2.96 -13.90 19.09
C TYR A 550 -2.40 -12.78 18.20
N THR A 551 -1.09 -12.77 17.92
CA THR A 551 -0.38 -11.64 17.28
C THR A 551 -0.92 -11.31 15.88
N SER A 552 -1.22 -12.32 15.06
CA SER A 552 -1.76 -12.15 13.71
C SER A 552 -3.14 -11.50 13.72
N GLU A 553 -4.05 -12.01 14.55
CA GLU A 553 -5.42 -11.54 14.58
C GLU A 553 -5.53 -10.15 15.22
N THR A 554 -4.65 -9.85 16.19
CA THR A 554 -4.53 -8.51 16.75
C THR A 554 -3.95 -7.52 15.75
N LEU A 555 -3.04 -7.95 14.86
CA LEU A 555 -2.56 -7.11 13.76
C LEU A 555 -3.69 -6.72 12.82
N ASP A 556 -4.48 -7.69 12.38
CA ASP A 556 -5.65 -7.45 11.53
C ASP A 556 -6.66 -6.51 12.21
N PHE A 557 -6.91 -6.72 13.51
CA PHE A 557 -7.80 -5.86 14.30
C PHE A 557 -7.28 -4.42 14.39
N VAL A 558 -5.99 -4.21 14.69
CA VAL A 558 -5.38 -2.88 14.83
C VAL A 558 -5.36 -2.15 13.48
N MET A 559 -5.03 -2.84 12.39
CA MET A 559 -5.08 -2.27 11.04
C MET A 559 -6.50 -1.83 10.68
N ASN A 560 -7.49 -2.69 10.88
CA ASN A 560 -8.89 -2.35 10.63
C ASN A 560 -9.38 -1.21 11.54
N ALA A 561 -8.97 -1.17 12.81
CA ALA A 561 -9.33 -0.09 13.73
C ALA A 561 -8.76 1.27 13.30
N ARG A 562 -7.55 1.29 12.73
CA ARG A 562 -6.96 2.48 12.10
C ARG A 562 -7.76 2.90 10.87
N ASP A 563 -8.01 1.98 9.96
CA ASP A 563 -8.55 2.27 8.63
C ASP A 563 -10.07 2.58 8.66
N SER A 564 -10.82 1.97 9.58
CA SER A 564 -12.25 2.24 9.81
C SER A 564 -12.52 3.54 10.57
N GLY A 565 -11.48 4.18 11.12
CA GLY A 565 -11.61 5.37 11.96
C GLY A 565 -12.04 5.09 13.41
N LEU A 566 -12.00 3.84 13.88
CA LEU A 566 -12.35 3.46 15.26
C LEU A 566 -11.50 4.19 16.31
N ILE A 567 -10.23 4.45 15.99
CA ILE A 567 -9.25 5.15 16.84
C ILE A 567 -9.25 6.67 16.65
N ARG A 568 -10.01 7.21 15.71
CA ARG A 568 -9.99 8.63 15.37
C ARG A 568 -10.35 9.48 16.59
N ASN A 569 -9.56 10.53 16.85
CA ASN A 569 -9.72 11.46 17.97
C ASN A 569 -9.59 10.83 19.36
N LYS A 570 -9.02 9.63 19.48
CA LYS A 570 -8.83 8.91 20.76
C LYS A 570 -7.33 8.66 21.01
N PRO A 571 -6.66 9.53 21.78
CA PRO A 571 -5.20 9.44 21.98
C PRO A 571 -4.72 8.09 22.50
N ILE A 572 -5.41 7.47 23.47
CA ILE A 572 -5.02 6.17 24.03
C ILE A 572 -5.10 5.06 22.96
N GLU A 573 -6.16 5.04 22.18
CA GLU A 573 -6.34 4.02 21.12
C GLU A 573 -5.29 4.19 20.01
N THR A 574 -5.05 5.43 19.57
CA THR A 574 -4.05 5.75 18.56
C THR A 574 -2.63 5.42 19.04
N ALA A 575 -2.30 5.74 20.29
CA ALA A 575 -1.01 5.41 20.87
C ALA A 575 -0.77 3.90 20.95
N ASN A 576 -1.76 3.12 21.40
CA ASN A 576 -1.64 1.66 21.43
C ASN A 576 -1.56 1.06 20.02
N ALA A 577 -2.22 1.65 19.02
CA ALA A 577 -2.05 1.25 17.62
C ALA A 577 -0.61 1.49 17.15
N VAL A 578 -0.01 2.66 17.47
CA VAL A 578 1.41 2.95 17.17
C VAL A 578 2.34 1.94 17.83
N LEU A 579 2.16 1.70 19.14
CA LEU A 579 2.96 0.74 19.92
C LEU A 579 2.92 -0.69 19.38
N TYR A 580 1.81 -1.06 18.74
CA TYR A 580 1.65 -2.37 18.14
C TYR A 580 2.24 -2.42 16.72
N LEU A 581 1.91 -1.45 15.87
CA LEU A 581 2.34 -1.40 14.47
C LEU A 581 3.85 -1.19 14.32
N CYS A 582 4.51 -0.51 15.27
CA CYS A 582 5.96 -0.30 15.25
C CYS A 582 6.78 -1.61 15.27
N ARG A 583 6.15 -2.73 15.63
CA ARG A 583 6.77 -4.06 15.69
C ARG A 583 6.88 -4.72 14.31
N PHE A 584 6.16 -4.21 13.32
CA PHE A 584 6.07 -4.78 11.99
C PHE A 584 6.82 -3.90 10.98
N GLN A 585 7.91 -4.43 10.44
CA GLN A 585 8.62 -3.79 9.33
C GLN A 585 7.93 -4.14 8.02
N TYR A 586 7.53 -3.12 7.26
CA TYR A 586 7.11 -3.29 5.87
C TYR A 586 8.24 -2.84 4.96
N ILE A 587 8.80 -3.79 4.24
CA ILE A 587 9.70 -3.53 3.13
C ILE A 587 8.82 -3.59 1.88
N PRO A 588 8.56 -2.48 1.16
CA PRO A 588 7.83 -2.55 -0.10
C PRO A 588 8.62 -3.41 -1.10
N PRO A 589 7.94 -4.15 -1.99
CA PRO A 589 8.58 -4.79 -3.12
C PRO A 589 9.42 -3.76 -3.88
N VAL A 590 10.64 -4.15 -4.24
CA VAL A 590 11.61 -3.28 -4.88
C VAL A 590 12.29 -4.03 -6.01
N SER A 591 12.39 -3.38 -7.15
CA SER A 591 12.98 -3.88 -8.38
C SER A 591 14.19 -3.05 -8.79
N LEU A 592 15.00 -3.55 -9.72
CA LEU A 592 16.11 -2.79 -10.30
C LEU A 592 15.61 -1.55 -11.07
N ASN A 593 14.35 -1.56 -11.53
CA ASN A 593 13.72 -0.39 -12.14
C ASN A 593 13.52 0.74 -11.13
N ASP A 594 13.18 0.42 -9.88
CA ASP A 594 12.99 1.40 -8.80
C ASP A 594 14.33 2.03 -8.41
N VAL A 595 15.38 1.21 -8.32
CA VAL A 595 16.76 1.69 -8.10
C VAL A 595 17.18 2.63 -9.23
N ARG A 596 16.97 2.24 -10.48
CA ARG A 596 17.29 3.06 -11.65
C ARG A 596 16.59 4.42 -11.61
N ALA A 597 15.31 4.44 -11.25
CA ALA A 597 14.55 5.69 -11.12
C ALA A 597 15.09 6.58 -9.98
N ALA A 598 15.55 5.97 -8.88
CA ALA A 598 16.13 6.69 -7.75
C ALA A 598 17.49 7.31 -8.08
N LEU A 599 18.30 6.71 -8.97
CA LEU A 599 19.63 7.23 -9.36
C LEU A 599 19.58 8.67 -9.91
N ASP A 600 18.48 9.09 -10.52
CA ASP A 600 18.30 10.46 -11.04
C ASP A 600 17.76 11.46 -10.01
N ARG A 601 17.40 11.00 -8.80
CA ARG A 601 16.68 11.81 -7.81
C ARG A 601 17.36 11.89 -6.45
N ASP A 602 17.85 10.76 -5.95
CA ASP A 602 18.28 10.62 -4.56
C ASP A 602 19.79 10.90 -4.41
N ILE A 603 20.24 11.02 -3.15
CA ILE A 603 21.66 11.03 -2.81
C ILE A 603 22.07 9.62 -2.39
N PHE A 604 23.03 9.03 -3.10
CA PHE A 604 23.57 7.71 -2.86
C PHE A 604 24.93 7.76 -2.17
N GLU A 605 25.03 7.03 -1.07
CA GLU A 605 26.29 6.69 -0.44
C GLU A 605 26.84 5.38 -1.03
N VAL A 606 28.06 5.43 -1.58
CA VAL A 606 28.74 4.29 -2.21
C VAL A 606 29.66 3.62 -1.19
N ILE A 607 29.32 2.40 -0.80
CA ILE A 607 30.07 1.55 0.13
C ILE A 607 30.74 0.44 -0.68
N ALA A 608 32.08 0.38 -0.65
CA ALA A 608 32.85 -0.67 -1.32
C ALA A 608 34.08 -1.06 -0.48
N PRO A 609 33.93 -1.87 0.58
CA PRO A 609 35.03 -2.17 1.51
C PRO A 609 36.16 -2.98 0.84
N ASP A 610 35.86 -3.71 -0.22
CA ASP A 610 36.77 -4.62 -0.91
C ASP A 610 37.39 -3.98 -2.19
N MET A 611 37.18 -2.68 -2.43
CA MET A 611 37.75 -1.94 -3.57
C MET A 611 38.71 -0.84 -3.12
N ASP A 612 39.67 -0.49 -3.98
CA ASP A 612 40.56 0.64 -3.72
C ASP A 612 39.86 2.00 -3.90
N ASN A 613 40.36 3.03 -3.21
CA ASN A 613 39.76 4.37 -3.22
C ASN A 613 39.77 5.04 -4.61
N GLU A 614 40.71 4.69 -5.50
CA GLU A 614 40.80 5.27 -6.84
C GLU A 614 39.65 4.74 -7.72
N SER A 615 39.37 3.44 -7.63
CA SER A 615 38.26 2.77 -8.29
C SER A 615 36.91 3.25 -7.77
N VAL A 616 36.76 3.45 -6.45
CA VAL A 616 35.54 4.03 -5.86
C VAL A 616 35.31 5.47 -6.35
N ALA A 617 36.36 6.28 -6.39
CA ALA A 617 36.27 7.65 -6.91
C ALA A 617 35.90 7.68 -8.40
N GLU A 618 36.41 6.73 -9.20
CA GLU A 618 36.04 6.59 -10.61
C GLU A 618 34.54 6.24 -10.77
N ILE A 619 34.02 5.31 -9.97
CA ILE A 619 32.59 4.96 -9.96
C ILE A 619 31.73 6.17 -9.61
N VAL A 620 32.05 6.88 -8.52
CA VAL A 620 31.31 8.06 -8.06
C VAL A 620 31.30 9.17 -9.12
N ASN A 621 32.46 9.45 -9.74
CA ASN A 621 32.57 10.45 -10.79
C ASN A 621 31.71 10.06 -12.00
N ARG A 622 31.76 8.79 -12.42
CA ARG A 622 30.96 8.32 -13.56
C ARG A 622 29.48 8.33 -13.29
N LEU A 623 29.04 7.96 -12.10
CA LEU A 623 27.64 8.07 -11.70
C LEU A 623 27.17 9.53 -11.72
N SER A 624 27.97 10.45 -11.19
CA SER A 624 27.67 11.89 -11.19
C SER A 624 27.66 12.52 -12.60
N ASP A 625 28.49 12.02 -13.53
CA ASP A 625 28.44 12.43 -14.95
C ASP A 625 27.17 11.92 -15.66
N THR A 626 26.59 10.83 -15.15
CA THR A 626 25.63 9.99 -15.88
C THR A 626 24.18 10.23 -15.46
N PHE A 627 23.95 10.53 -14.18
CA PHE A 627 22.64 10.73 -13.57
C PHE A 627 22.56 12.05 -12.83
N SER A 628 21.34 12.54 -12.62
CA SER A 628 21.11 13.83 -11.94
C SER A 628 21.15 13.75 -10.40
N GLY A 629 21.20 12.54 -9.83
CA GLY A 629 21.31 12.33 -8.38
C GLY A 629 22.68 12.67 -7.80
N GLY A 630 22.78 12.69 -6.47
CA GLY A 630 24.04 12.93 -5.76
C GLY A 630 24.76 11.63 -5.44
N PHE A 631 26.09 11.56 -5.56
CA PHE A 631 26.86 10.36 -5.24
C PHE A 631 28.06 10.71 -4.35
N ILE A 632 28.22 9.99 -3.24
CA ILE A 632 29.27 10.27 -2.24
C ILE A 632 29.92 8.94 -1.82
N ALA A 633 31.25 8.90 -1.72
CA ALA A 633 31.95 7.74 -1.18
C ALA A 633 31.77 7.68 0.35
N ALA A 634 31.34 6.54 0.88
CA ALA A 634 31.14 6.33 2.31
C ALA A 634 32.37 5.67 2.95
N ASN A 635 32.71 6.10 4.17
CA ASN A 635 33.86 5.57 4.94
C ASN A 635 33.49 4.41 5.89
N GLY A 636 32.20 4.09 6.02
CA GLY A 636 31.69 3.04 6.91
C GLY A 636 31.07 1.87 6.14
N THR A 637 30.79 0.77 6.83
CA THR A 637 30.14 -0.43 6.26
C THR A 637 28.65 -0.55 6.60
N GLY A 638 28.10 0.38 7.40
CA GLY A 638 26.69 0.37 7.78
C GLY A 638 25.80 1.00 6.72
N ILE A 639 24.63 0.40 6.49
CA ILE A 639 23.55 0.97 5.66
C ILE A 639 22.59 1.71 6.61
N GLY A 640 22.39 3.00 6.37
CA GLY A 640 21.49 3.86 7.13
C GLY A 640 20.07 3.93 6.53
N GLU A 641 19.39 5.06 6.76
CA GLU A 641 18.00 5.27 6.33
C GLU A 641 17.88 5.73 4.87
N GLY A 642 18.93 6.38 4.32
CA GLY A 642 18.97 6.95 2.96
C GLY A 642 19.26 5.95 1.83
N SER A 643 19.70 6.44 0.67
CA SER A 643 19.97 5.59 -0.51
C SER A 643 21.45 5.16 -0.59
N TYR A 644 21.71 3.90 -0.96
CA TYR A 644 23.04 3.30 -0.91
C TYR A 644 23.37 2.48 -2.17
N ILE A 645 24.65 2.45 -2.57
CA ILE A 645 25.19 1.47 -3.51
C ILE A 645 26.25 0.68 -2.76
N VAL A 646 26.06 -0.63 -2.65
CA VAL A 646 26.93 -1.51 -1.85
C VAL A 646 27.60 -2.52 -2.77
N LEU A 647 28.91 -2.40 -2.93
CA LEU A 647 29.75 -3.35 -3.65
C LEU A 647 30.50 -4.22 -2.64
N SER A 648 30.19 -5.51 -2.55
CA SER A 648 30.83 -6.39 -1.55
C SER A 648 30.80 -7.86 -1.99
N ASN A 649 31.44 -8.73 -1.22
CA ASN A 649 31.33 -10.18 -1.39
C ASN A 649 29.91 -10.70 -1.05
N PHE A 650 29.56 -11.89 -1.54
CA PHE A 650 28.24 -12.50 -1.36
C PHE A 650 27.83 -12.73 0.10
N SER A 651 28.80 -12.78 1.03
CA SER A 651 28.58 -12.97 2.47
C SER A 651 28.56 -11.67 3.29
N GLY A 652 28.80 -10.51 2.65
CA GLY A 652 29.05 -9.25 3.35
C GLY A 652 27.79 -8.65 3.96
N TYR A 653 26.63 -8.88 3.33
CA TYR A 653 25.36 -8.27 3.71
C TYR A 653 24.19 -9.25 3.61
N SER A 654 23.26 -9.17 4.59
CA SER A 654 22.02 -9.94 4.55
C SER A 654 20.96 -9.18 3.74
N ILE A 655 20.58 -9.75 2.60
CA ILE A 655 19.57 -9.16 1.70
C ILE A 655 18.18 -9.15 2.32
N ARG A 656 17.86 -10.15 3.15
CA ARG A 656 16.51 -10.35 3.71
C ARG A 656 15.99 -9.13 4.48
N ALA A 657 16.89 -8.32 5.05
CA ALA A 657 16.55 -7.09 5.76
C ALA A 657 16.13 -5.93 4.84
N TYR A 658 16.40 -6.02 3.53
CA TYR A 658 16.16 -4.96 2.54
C TYR A 658 15.31 -5.42 1.35
N ASN A 659 15.26 -6.72 1.07
CA ASN A 659 14.39 -7.33 0.07
C ASN A 659 14.04 -8.77 0.48
N PRO A 660 12.99 -8.97 1.30
CA PRO A 660 12.62 -10.30 1.79
C PRO A 660 11.91 -11.17 0.73
N TYR A 661 11.50 -10.57 -0.40
CA TYR A 661 10.71 -11.25 -1.43
C TYR A 661 11.57 -11.97 -2.47
N LEU A 662 12.85 -11.61 -2.59
CA LEU A 662 13.77 -12.26 -3.51
C LEU A 662 14.43 -13.46 -2.81
N PRO A 663 14.22 -14.71 -3.27
CA PRO A 663 14.98 -15.86 -2.81
C PRO A 663 16.47 -15.65 -3.09
N PHE A 664 17.28 -15.63 -2.03
CA PHE A 664 18.73 -15.51 -2.14
C PHE A 664 19.40 -16.42 -1.11
N HIS A 665 20.16 -17.41 -1.58
CA HIS A 665 20.92 -18.32 -0.73
C HIS A 665 22.18 -18.81 -1.44
N ILE A 666 23.19 -19.16 -0.63
CA ILE A 666 24.50 -19.62 -1.09
C ILE A 666 24.64 -21.08 -0.67
N ASP A 667 24.84 -21.96 -1.66
CA ASP A 667 25.00 -23.40 -1.47
C ASP A 667 26.36 -23.84 -2.04
N GLY A 668 27.36 -23.94 -1.17
CA GLY A 668 28.73 -24.28 -1.56
C GLY A 668 29.33 -23.22 -2.48
N ASP A 669 29.71 -23.61 -3.70
CA ASP A 669 30.33 -22.72 -4.71
C ASP A 669 29.31 -22.01 -5.62
N ASN A 670 28.01 -22.19 -5.37
CA ASN A 670 26.93 -21.61 -6.17
C ASN A 670 26.06 -20.64 -5.36
N VAL A 671 25.52 -19.65 -6.05
CA VAL A 671 24.51 -18.72 -5.53
C VAL A 671 23.21 -18.89 -6.31
N THR A 672 22.10 -18.95 -5.59
CA THR A 672 20.76 -18.93 -6.18
C THR A 672 20.13 -17.57 -5.94
N VAL A 673 19.66 -16.94 -7.02
CA VAL A 673 19.00 -15.63 -7.05
C VAL A 673 17.67 -15.80 -7.78
N GLY A 674 16.56 -15.73 -7.06
CA GLY A 674 15.23 -16.03 -7.60
C GLY A 674 15.14 -17.48 -8.09
N ASN A 675 14.95 -17.66 -9.40
CA ASN A 675 14.88 -18.96 -10.08
C ASN A 675 16.18 -19.34 -10.80
N VAL A 676 17.26 -18.56 -10.64
CA VAL A 676 18.53 -18.75 -11.35
C VAL A 676 19.63 -19.15 -10.37
N THR A 677 20.38 -20.21 -10.69
CA THR A 677 21.53 -20.68 -9.90
C THR A 677 22.80 -20.59 -10.74
N VAL A 678 23.84 -19.92 -10.22
CA VAL A 678 25.11 -19.68 -10.93
C VAL A 678 26.32 -19.87 -10.01
N PRO A 679 27.52 -20.16 -10.55
CA PRO A 679 28.76 -20.22 -9.76
C PRO A 679 29.19 -18.86 -9.23
N LEU A 680 29.62 -18.78 -7.98
CA LEU A 680 30.09 -17.55 -7.31
C LEU A 680 31.27 -16.90 -8.04
N ASN A 681 32.29 -17.70 -8.39
CA ASN A 681 33.53 -17.22 -9.00
C ASN A 681 33.37 -16.72 -10.44
N LYS A 682 32.23 -16.95 -11.09
CA LYS A 682 31.94 -16.51 -12.46
C LYS A 682 30.76 -15.56 -12.55
N SER A 683 30.30 -15.03 -11.43
CA SER A 683 29.11 -14.18 -11.41
C SER A 683 29.34 -12.84 -10.74
N VAL A 684 28.61 -11.85 -11.24
CA VAL A 684 28.36 -10.57 -10.57
C VAL A 684 26.84 -10.42 -10.50
N VAL A 685 26.31 -10.17 -9.30
CA VAL A 685 24.86 -10.17 -9.06
C VAL A 685 24.43 -8.79 -8.58
N LEU A 686 23.41 -8.22 -9.25
CA LEU A 686 22.79 -6.95 -8.88
C LEU A 686 21.43 -7.22 -8.24
N ILE A 687 21.25 -6.78 -6.99
CA ILE A 687 20.04 -7.00 -6.22
C ILE A 687 19.52 -5.66 -5.68
N PRO A 688 18.24 -5.31 -5.94
CA PRO A 688 17.63 -4.14 -5.37
C PRO A 688 17.18 -4.41 -3.92
N GLY A 689 17.18 -3.36 -3.10
CA GLY A 689 16.66 -3.37 -1.73
C GLY A 689 16.04 -2.02 -1.37
N LYS A 690 15.24 -1.99 -0.30
CA LYS A 690 14.60 -0.78 0.22
C LYS A 690 15.16 -0.42 1.60
N THR A 691 15.43 0.87 1.80
CA THR A 691 15.73 1.46 3.12
C THR A 691 14.53 2.31 3.58
N PRO A 692 14.45 2.71 4.86
CA PRO A 692 13.35 3.53 5.37
C PRO A 692 13.02 4.80 4.55
N GLU A 693 14.04 5.50 4.03
CA GLU A 693 13.87 6.76 3.29
C GLU A 693 14.33 6.66 1.82
N GLY A 694 14.83 5.51 1.36
CA GLY A 694 15.47 5.39 0.04
C GLY A 694 15.49 3.97 -0.55
N VAL A 695 16.53 3.69 -1.34
CA VAL A 695 16.78 2.38 -1.96
C VAL A 695 18.24 1.97 -1.79
N VAL A 696 18.52 0.68 -1.78
CA VAL A 696 19.88 0.15 -1.82
C VAL A 696 20.08 -0.73 -3.05
N LEU A 697 21.21 -0.55 -3.74
CA LEU A 697 21.67 -1.45 -4.79
C LEU A 697 22.81 -2.30 -4.25
N PHE A 698 22.59 -3.60 -4.09
CA PHE A 698 23.66 -4.55 -3.80
C PHE A 698 24.30 -5.03 -5.10
N VAL A 699 25.62 -4.99 -5.17
CA VAL A 699 26.44 -5.59 -6.22
C VAL A 699 27.37 -6.60 -5.56
N PHE A 700 26.99 -7.88 -5.67
CA PHE A 700 27.75 -8.98 -5.10
C PHE A 700 28.71 -9.58 -6.13
N TYR A 701 29.98 -9.73 -5.74
CA TYR A 701 31.02 -10.30 -6.59
C TYR A 701 32.13 -10.95 -5.75
N GLU A 702 32.81 -11.94 -6.31
CA GLU A 702 34.08 -12.43 -5.77
C GLU A 702 35.25 -11.56 -6.24
N PRO A 703 36.35 -11.42 -5.48
CA PRO A 703 37.46 -10.50 -5.80
C PRO A 703 38.02 -10.62 -7.23
N GLU A 704 38.00 -11.83 -7.79
CA GLU A 704 38.41 -12.11 -9.18
C GLU A 704 37.59 -11.35 -10.23
N ASN A 705 36.36 -10.97 -9.89
CA ASN A 705 35.40 -10.28 -10.75
C ASN A 705 35.25 -8.78 -10.44
N GLY A 706 36.13 -8.21 -9.60
CA GLY A 706 36.05 -6.81 -9.17
C GLY A 706 36.06 -5.79 -10.32
N GLU A 707 36.85 -6.04 -11.37
CA GLU A 707 36.86 -5.18 -12.57
C GLU A 707 35.51 -5.16 -13.29
N ILE A 708 34.79 -6.29 -13.31
CA ILE A 708 33.48 -6.38 -13.96
C ILE A 708 32.42 -5.67 -13.12
N ALA A 709 32.48 -5.83 -11.79
CA ALA A 709 31.62 -5.09 -10.87
C ALA A 709 31.82 -3.57 -10.99
N LYS A 710 33.05 -3.11 -11.25
CA LYS A 710 33.35 -1.72 -11.56
C LYS A 710 32.82 -1.30 -12.94
N GLU A 711 32.99 -2.12 -13.97
CA GLU A 711 32.53 -1.84 -15.35
C GLU A 711 31.01 -1.65 -15.45
N VAL A 712 30.22 -2.27 -14.58
CA VAL A 712 28.76 -2.05 -14.46
C VAL A 712 28.43 -0.55 -14.35
N PHE A 713 29.24 0.21 -13.61
CA PHE A 713 29.03 1.63 -13.36
C PHE A 713 29.77 2.51 -14.37
N THR A 714 30.99 2.14 -14.78
CA THR A 714 31.82 3.01 -15.63
C THR A 714 31.46 2.95 -17.12
N THR A 715 30.79 1.89 -17.58
CA THR A 715 30.39 1.71 -18.99
C THR A 715 28.98 2.21 -19.32
N GLY A 716 28.24 2.69 -18.31
CA GLY A 716 26.84 3.12 -18.45
C GLY A 716 25.82 1.97 -18.49
N PHE A 717 26.26 0.72 -18.26
CA PHE A 717 25.38 -0.45 -18.16
C PHE A 717 24.29 -0.28 -17.10
N ILE A 718 24.63 0.41 -16.00
CA ILE A 718 23.70 0.77 -14.92
C ILE A 718 22.40 1.45 -15.38
N LYS A 719 22.34 2.09 -16.56
CA LYS A 719 21.11 2.67 -17.13
C LYS A 719 20.07 1.64 -17.58
N TYR A 720 20.51 0.40 -17.81
CA TYR A 720 19.72 -0.66 -18.43
C TYR A 720 19.38 -1.78 -17.45
N ILE A 721 19.64 -1.58 -16.16
CA ILE A 721 19.25 -2.53 -15.12
C ILE A 721 17.72 -2.58 -15.00
N GLY A 722 17.18 -3.78 -14.79
CA GLY A 722 15.74 -4.00 -14.69
C GLY A 722 15.40 -5.41 -14.22
N GLY A 723 14.14 -5.65 -13.87
CA GLY A 723 13.68 -6.91 -13.28
C GLY A 723 13.87 -6.98 -11.76
N SER A 724 13.60 -8.15 -11.17
CA SER A 724 13.67 -8.43 -9.73
C SER A 724 15.12 -8.56 -9.23
N ALA A 725 16.02 -9.04 -10.09
CA ALA A 725 17.47 -8.99 -9.94
C ALA A 725 18.15 -9.19 -11.30
N MET A 726 19.47 -8.98 -11.39
CA MET A 726 20.25 -9.28 -12.58
C MET A 726 21.49 -10.08 -12.21
N VAL A 727 21.82 -11.07 -13.02
CA VAL A 727 22.99 -11.92 -12.86
C VAL A 727 23.83 -11.83 -14.13
N LEU A 728 25.08 -11.39 -13.99
CA LEU A 728 26.07 -11.36 -15.06
C LEU A 728 26.93 -12.60 -14.93
N VAL A 729 26.87 -13.51 -15.90
CA VAL A 729 27.64 -14.76 -15.91
C VAL A 729 28.80 -14.65 -16.89
N ILE A 730 29.98 -15.03 -16.44
CA ILE A 730 31.24 -14.91 -17.20
C ILE A 730 31.61 -16.29 -17.76
N GLU A 731 31.45 -16.44 -19.07
CA GLU A 731 31.82 -17.67 -19.79
C GLU A 731 32.69 -17.37 -21.01
N ASN A 732 33.88 -17.98 -21.07
CA ASN A 732 34.77 -17.95 -22.25
C ASN A 732 35.06 -16.53 -22.79
N GLY A 733 35.21 -15.54 -21.90
CA GLY A 733 35.48 -14.15 -22.27
C GLY A 733 34.27 -13.39 -22.86
N ARG A 734 33.06 -13.91 -22.67
CA ARG A 734 31.77 -13.25 -22.94
C ARG A 734 31.00 -13.11 -21.63
N ILE A 735 30.20 -12.06 -21.53
CA ILE A 735 29.31 -11.80 -20.41
C ILE A 735 27.89 -12.08 -20.92
N GLU A 736 27.23 -13.05 -20.30
CA GLU A 736 25.82 -13.29 -20.47
C GLU A 736 25.05 -12.57 -19.36
N VAL A 737 24.00 -11.84 -19.73
CA VAL A 737 23.18 -11.10 -18.77
C VAL A 737 21.86 -11.82 -18.63
N ILE A 738 21.57 -12.28 -17.42
CA ILE A 738 20.34 -12.97 -17.08
C ILE A 738 19.52 -12.02 -16.21
N ALA A 739 18.37 -11.59 -16.72
CA ALA A 739 17.37 -10.90 -15.92
C ALA A 739 16.58 -11.93 -15.10
N VAL A 740 16.53 -11.72 -13.79
CA VAL A 740 15.74 -12.52 -12.86
C VAL A 740 14.43 -11.76 -12.64
N GLY A 741 13.31 -12.31 -13.10
CA GLY A 741 12.02 -11.64 -13.06
C GLY A 741 10.94 -12.49 -13.68
#